data_AF-A0AA36IMH7-F1
#
_entry.id   AF-A0AA36IMH7-F1
#
_cell.length_a   1.000
_cell.length_b   1.000
_cell.length_c   1.000
_cell.angle_alpha   90.00
_cell.angle_beta   90.00
_cell.angle_gamma   90.00
#
_symmetry.space_group_name_H-M   'P 1'
#
loop_
_entity.id
_entity.type
_entity.pdbx_description
1 polymer ?
#
loop_
_entity_poly.entity_id
_entity_poly.type
_entity_poly.pdbx_seq_one_letter_code
_entity_poly.pdbx_strand_id
1 'polypeptide(L)'
;MASREQLLPGEDDQSVYRKLLLSHGITRLATQGWLFIAPLVLLRFTPGQLLGPAFWGLCTTLGTSLLSPPLGAWADRSCRKTTVTLGVAAQAVAVLGATAVLLLSKVEGSDWGALLAFSGFSVLEKLGAALSDVSVKREWAPRLFEGDMLKRTNSMMSQIDLASETVGPFIAGLLIMPSLHLPGLPPERAGFVMVGLLNAASFLPQLRLLLQIFAAREAKLQPLRAEEVQRKANPLVLKGGAWTAWLHHPSGIQFLGLSYSLLYLTVLSPHGAFLTAHLAQQGVPSWQLSLLRGAGALLGVLGVMAHSSASVRLGRCGDGLFVLWLAGMTLLALSAYHQVEGRGLTWPLLIFMSAVCLARPGLYGFELGVLNTEQELADARHRSAIGSVDTALTSFATLAMYGSGLLLGRFAARMYQTIGSDASKDLMSRAFCACLLPVSLALPAVPGAADPRCPEAACCEDKANFHCWGHGLWTFAYCCARDGAEDCYRWGEDSVGQDLAVAEAVSGVQCRHLCQASAECGYWTYLVHAPELSSELRGRCFLKSAAAVSKAQKAHPFVVSGERLCRFFAEGLSPAEAAGRQGLAGAWKTTTEAAGSGSDGLLPGSGTAGWFLEASKALEEQGFVVILDALKERAEVQQVAQEVADRMLRQDPDRLGNRGPRRYSFGGASRTLHMMHLPGWERLLDNAAVHFLLATYYEEGAFLACGGGGDFVLPGTSTFQSLHLDVGGPVHSLHKAPAVGVNFVLEDLSCADAPLRVVPFSHRNTSEPPDLSREPWDMKSSVLCPLPAGAAIVRDLRLWHGGTPSAAAKPRLLPNAEFVSLQWGALTCGSGEILDPCQPVLPAAAHRKLSPFGQEISRRLVDASGRLEHLAAGGWMIEDFRGYHRHKQEAY
;
A
#
# COMPACT_ATOMS: atom_id res chain seq x y z
N MET A 1 40.40 -10.47 -29.88
CA MET A 1 40.75 -10.90 -28.51
C MET A 1 39.50 -11.47 -27.83
N ALA A 2 39.48 -12.81 -27.74
CA ALA A 2 38.79 -13.68 -26.80
C ALA A 2 37.62 -13.16 -25.91
N SER A 3 36.42 -13.64 -26.24
CA SER A 3 35.38 -14.30 -25.40
C SER A 3 35.38 -14.18 -23.86
N ARG A 4 34.25 -13.72 -23.31
CA ARG A 4 33.39 -14.29 -22.23
C ARG A 4 32.55 -13.14 -21.65
N GLU A 5 31.23 -13.18 -21.49
CA GLU A 5 30.27 -14.27 -21.35
C GLU A 5 28.94 -13.83 -21.96
N GLN A 6 28.33 -14.72 -22.76
CA GLN A 6 26.94 -14.64 -23.13
C GLN A 6 26.09 -14.61 -21.84
N LEU A 7 25.28 -13.56 -21.66
CA LEU A 7 24.19 -13.59 -20.68
C LEU A 7 23.35 -14.84 -20.97
N LEU A 8 23.40 -15.78 -20.02
CA LEU A 8 22.56 -16.98 -20.03
C LEU A 8 21.09 -16.56 -20.23
N PRO A 9 20.29 -17.34 -20.98
CA PRO A 9 18.85 -17.12 -21.07
C PRO A 9 18.30 -17.05 -19.65
N GLY A 10 17.53 -16.00 -19.35
CA GLY A 10 17.07 -15.69 -18.00
C GLY A 10 16.54 -16.94 -17.30
N GLU A 11 17.19 -17.36 -16.22
CA GLU A 11 16.73 -18.50 -15.44
C GLU A 11 15.26 -18.34 -15.08
N ASP A 12 14.47 -19.41 -15.15
CA ASP A 12 13.06 -19.39 -14.74
C ASP A 12 12.94 -19.00 -13.24
N ASP A 13 11.86 -18.32 -12.87
CA ASP A 13 11.60 -17.89 -11.48
C ASP A 13 11.57 -19.08 -10.52
N GLN A 14 11.18 -20.26 -11.01
CA GLN A 14 11.22 -21.50 -10.25
C GLN A 14 12.64 -21.99 -9.95
N SER A 15 13.61 -21.75 -10.84
CA SER A 15 15.03 -22.06 -10.59
C SER A 15 15.59 -21.15 -9.50
N VAL A 16 15.31 -19.84 -9.60
CA VAL A 16 15.74 -18.84 -8.61
C VAL A 16 15.15 -19.16 -7.23
N TYR A 17 13.86 -19.51 -7.17
CA TYR A 17 13.18 -19.97 -5.95
C TYR A 17 13.87 -21.18 -5.31
N ARG A 18 14.18 -22.23 -6.09
CA ARG A 18 14.85 -23.43 -5.57
C ARG A 18 16.25 -23.12 -5.05
N LYS A 19 17.03 -22.32 -5.79
CA LYS A 19 18.38 -21.91 -5.36
C LYS A 19 18.34 -21.11 -4.07
N LEU A 20 17.37 -20.20 -3.92
CA LEU A 20 17.20 -19.39 -2.72
C LEU A 20 16.90 -20.28 -1.52
N LEU A 21 15.92 -21.18 -1.62
CA LEU A 21 15.58 -22.11 -0.55
C LEU A 21 16.73 -23.06 -0.20
N LEU A 22 17.44 -23.57 -1.20
CA LEU A 22 18.60 -24.44 -1.00
C LEU A 22 19.74 -23.70 -0.26
N SER A 23 20.02 -22.46 -0.67
CA SER A 23 21.04 -21.63 -0.02
C SER A 23 20.69 -21.35 1.44
N HIS A 24 19.40 -21.07 1.72
CA HIS A 24 18.91 -20.82 3.07
C HIS A 24 18.96 -22.08 3.95
N GLY A 25 18.50 -23.22 3.42
CA GLY A 25 18.42 -24.47 4.17
C GLY A 25 19.77 -25.09 4.52
N ILE A 26 20.74 -25.09 3.60
CA ILE A 26 22.08 -25.65 3.86
C ILE A 26 22.75 -24.96 5.06
N THR A 27 22.73 -23.62 5.07
CA THR A 27 23.35 -22.86 6.14
C THR A 27 22.55 -22.93 7.42
N ARG A 28 21.22 -22.77 7.38
CA ARG A 28 20.38 -22.82 8.58
C ARG A 28 20.52 -24.11 9.37
N LEU A 29 20.57 -25.24 8.67
CA LEU A 29 20.75 -26.54 9.31
C LEU A 29 22.07 -26.61 10.11
N ALA A 30 23.17 -26.16 9.50
CA ALA A 30 24.49 -26.21 10.12
C ALA A 30 24.65 -25.15 11.23
N THR A 31 24.10 -23.94 11.05
CA THR A 31 24.09 -22.88 12.06
C THR A 31 23.31 -23.30 13.30
N GLN A 32 22.16 -23.97 13.16
CA GLN A 32 21.39 -24.44 14.33
C GLN A 32 22.15 -25.51 15.13
N GLY A 33 22.88 -26.40 14.46
CA GLY A 33 23.80 -27.32 15.12
C GLY A 33 24.91 -26.60 15.89
N TRP A 34 25.50 -25.55 15.30
CA TRP A 34 26.52 -24.72 15.95
C TRP A 34 25.99 -23.98 17.19
N LEU A 35 24.82 -23.36 17.09
CA LEU A 35 24.18 -22.63 18.20
C LEU A 35 23.80 -23.55 19.37
N PHE A 36 23.42 -24.79 19.08
CA PHE A 36 23.14 -25.81 20.10
C PHE A 36 24.38 -26.17 20.92
N ILE A 37 25.54 -26.31 20.28
CA ILE A 37 26.78 -26.74 20.95
C ILE A 37 27.53 -25.61 21.65
N ALA A 38 27.32 -24.35 21.24
CA ALA A 38 28.04 -23.20 21.78
C ALA A 38 27.95 -23.10 23.33
N PRO A 39 26.78 -23.26 23.98
CA PRO A 39 26.70 -23.33 25.45
C PRO A 39 27.52 -24.46 26.07
N LEU A 40 27.61 -25.62 25.42
CA LEU A 40 28.38 -26.77 25.90
C LEU A 40 29.89 -26.50 25.84
N VAL A 41 30.33 -25.81 24.77
CA VAL A 41 31.71 -25.33 24.63
C VAL A 41 32.06 -24.33 25.74
N LEU A 42 31.16 -23.38 26.01
CA LEU A 42 31.37 -22.32 27.00
C LEU A 42 31.50 -22.85 28.44
N LEU A 43 30.80 -23.94 28.78
CA LEU A 43 30.97 -24.62 30.06
C LEU A 43 32.38 -25.17 30.28
N ARG A 44 33.18 -25.37 29.22
CA ARG A 44 34.59 -25.77 29.34
C ARG A 44 35.49 -24.61 29.71
N PHE A 45 35.17 -23.39 29.28
CA PHE A 45 35.93 -22.20 29.64
C PHE A 45 35.66 -21.77 31.08
N THR A 46 34.49 -22.10 31.62
CA THR A 46 34.13 -21.88 33.03
C THR A 46 33.61 -23.17 33.68
N PRO A 47 34.48 -24.15 33.96
CA PRO A 47 34.06 -25.44 34.52
C PRO A 47 33.26 -25.27 35.82
N GLY A 48 32.12 -25.95 35.90
CA GLY A 48 31.25 -25.93 37.09
C GLY A 48 30.45 -24.64 37.31
N GLN A 49 30.51 -23.68 36.39
CA GLN A 49 29.78 -22.41 36.49
C GLN A 49 28.94 -22.16 35.23
N LEU A 50 27.68 -21.73 35.41
CA LEU A 50 26.79 -21.30 34.31
C LEU A 50 27.15 -19.90 33.76
N LEU A 51 28.21 -19.29 34.27
CA LEU A 51 28.59 -17.91 33.97
C LEU A 51 29.02 -17.73 32.50
N GLY A 52 29.77 -18.68 31.92
CA GLY A 52 30.19 -18.63 30.52
C GLY A 52 29.03 -18.54 29.53
N PRO A 53 28.08 -19.51 29.54
CA PRO A 53 26.88 -19.46 28.71
C PRO A 53 26.03 -18.19 28.92
N ALA A 54 25.89 -17.74 30.17
CA ALA A 54 25.13 -16.52 30.49
C ALA A 54 25.80 -15.26 29.91
N PHE A 55 27.12 -15.14 30.06
CA PHE A 55 27.90 -14.04 29.50
C PHE A 55 27.82 -14.00 27.97
N TRP A 56 27.97 -15.16 27.32
CA TRP A 56 27.80 -15.27 25.87
C TRP A 56 26.42 -14.85 25.38
N GLY A 57 25.36 -15.31 26.06
CA GLY A 57 23.98 -14.92 25.74
C GLY A 57 23.77 -13.41 25.89
N LEU A 58 24.33 -12.80 26.95
CA LEU A 58 24.27 -11.36 27.18
C LEU A 58 25.02 -10.57 26.09
N CYS A 59 26.25 -10.96 25.76
CA CYS A 59 27.06 -10.27 24.74
C CYS A 59 26.43 -10.35 23.36
N THR A 60 25.93 -11.52 22.96
CA THR A 60 25.30 -11.71 21.64
C THR A 60 23.98 -10.96 21.52
N THR A 61 23.13 -10.97 22.54
CA THR A 61 21.87 -10.21 22.54
C THR A 61 22.09 -8.71 22.58
N LEU A 62 23.02 -8.22 23.41
CA LEU A 62 23.38 -6.80 23.49
C LEU A 62 24.07 -6.29 22.21
N GLY A 63 24.99 -7.08 21.65
CA GLY A 63 25.66 -6.74 20.39
C GLY A 63 24.65 -6.61 19.25
N THR A 64 23.70 -7.55 19.16
CA THR A 64 22.65 -7.53 18.13
C THR A 64 21.69 -6.35 18.33
N SER A 65 21.26 -6.06 19.56
CA SER A 65 20.32 -4.95 19.82
C SER A 65 20.90 -3.57 19.51
N LEU A 66 22.20 -3.38 19.73
CA LEU A 66 22.86 -2.08 19.48
C LEU A 66 23.36 -1.92 18.03
N LEU A 67 23.89 -2.98 17.43
CA LEU A 67 24.63 -2.89 16.16
C LEU A 67 23.81 -3.33 14.93
N SER A 68 22.69 -4.05 15.10
CA SER A 68 21.81 -4.41 13.97
C SER A 68 21.22 -3.18 13.24
N PRO A 69 20.64 -2.17 13.92
CA PRO A 69 20.05 -1.01 13.24
C PRO A 69 21.02 -0.21 12.35
N PRO A 70 22.24 0.17 12.78
CA PRO A 70 23.18 0.87 11.90
C PRO A 70 23.66 -0.01 10.74
N LEU A 71 23.79 -1.32 10.94
CA LEU A 71 24.14 -2.27 9.87
C LEU A 71 23.03 -2.37 8.81
N GLY A 72 21.75 -2.42 9.21
CA GLY A 72 20.63 -2.41 8.27
C GLY A 72 20.55 -1.12 7.46
N ALA A 73 20.76 0.03 8.10
CA ALA A 73 20.83 1.32 7.40
C ALA A 73 22.01 1.42 6.42
N TRP A 74 23.14 0.79 6.75
CA TRP A 74 24.28 0.67 5.85
C TRP A 74 23.99 -0.28 4.68
N ALA A 75 23.31 -1.40 4.94
CA ALA A 75 22.93 -2.39 3.94
C ALA A 75 22.05 -1.79 2.85
N ASP A 76 21.07 -0.96 3.21
CA ASP A 76 20.18 -0.28 2.25
C ASP A 76 20.91 0.69 1.32
N ARG A 77 22.07 1.21 1.73
CA ARG A 77 22.90 2.16 0.95
C ARG A 77 24.02 1.47 0.16
N SER A 78 24.26 0.20 0.44
CA SER A 78 25.39 -0.55 -0.11
C SER A 78 24.97 -1.43 -1.29
N CYS A 79 25.95 -1.84 -2.10
CA CYS A 79 25.69 -2.82 -3.15
C CYS A 79 25.26 -4.16 -2.53
N ARG A 80 24.12 -4.71 -2.97
CA ARG A 80 23.56 -5.96 -2.41
C ARG A 80 24.50 -7.15 -2.51
N LYS A 81 25.30 -7.22 -3.58
CA LYS A 81 26.37 -8.22 -3.72
C LYS A 81 27.38 -8.10 -2.58
N THR A 82 27.82 -6.88 -2.28
CA THR A 82 28.77 -6.60 -1.19
C THR A 82 28.14 -6.91 0.17
N THR A 83 26.89 -6.51 0.41
CA THR A 83 26.17 -6.76 1.65
C THR A 83 26.10 -8.25 1.98
N VAL A 84 25.65 -9.09 1.05
CA VAL A 84 25.56 -10.54 1.25
C VAL A 84 26.95 -11.19 1.34
N THR A 85 27.92 -10.75 0.52
CA THR A 85 29.28 -11.28 0.58
C THR A 85 29.93 -11.00 1.94
N LEU A 86 29.80 -9.78 2.45
CA LEU A 86 30.35 -9.40 3.74
C LEU A 86 29.64 -10.13 4.88
N GLY A 87 28.31 -10.25 4.84
CA GLY A 87 27.53 -10.96 5.86
C GLY A 87 27.90 -12.44 5.96
N VAL A 88 28.01 -13.13 4.83
CA VAL A 88 28.40 -14.56 4.80
C VAL A 88 29.89 -14.73 5.15
N ALA A 89 30.77 -13.85 4.68
CA ALA A 89 32.19 -13.88 5.04
C ALA A 89 32.41 -13.65 6.54
N ALA A 90 31.69 -12.70 7.15
CA ALA A 90 31.74 -12.43 8.58
C ALA A 90 31.33 -13.67 9.41
N GLN A 91 30.27 -14.37 9.00
CA GLN A 91 29.86 -15.63 9.63
C GLN A 91 30.94 -16.72 9.51
N ALA A 92 31.53 -16.89 8.32
CA ALA A 92 32.58 -17.88 8.10
C ALA A 92 33.83 -17.59 8.94
N VAL A 93 34.31 -16.35 8.96
CA VAL A 93 35.45 -15.92 9.77
C VAL A 93 35.15 -16.10 11.26
N ALA A 94 33.93 -15.74 11.69
CA ALA A 94 33.53 -15.89 13.07
C ALA A 94 33.49 -17.35 13.54
N VAL A 95 32.90 -18.25 12.76
CA VAL A 95 32.80 -19.68 13.11
C VAL A 95 34.18 -20.34 13.10
N LEU A 96 35.03 -20.03 12.11
CA LEU A 96 36.41 -20.53 12.07
C LEU A 96 37.24 -19.98 13.24
N GLY A 97 37.09 -18.70 13.56
CA GLY A 97 37.75 -18.05 14.70
C GLY A 97 37.33 -18.67 16.03
N ALA A 98 36.03 -18.87 16.25
CA ALA A 98 35.50 -19.52 17.43
C ALA A 98 35.96 -21.00 17.55
N THR A 99 36.06 -21.71 16.42
CA THR A 99 36.60 -23.08 16.37
C THR A 99 38.11 -23.09 16.69
N ALA A 100 38.87 -22.11 16.22
CA ALA A 100 40.28 -21.95 16.55
C ALA A 100 40.49 -21.63 18.04
N VAL A 101 39.66 -20.74 18.62
CA VAL A 101 39.66 -20.47 20.06
C VAL A 101 39.42 -21.74 20.87
N LEU A 102 38.48 -22.59 20.44
CA LEU A 102 38.24 -23.87 21.08
C LEU A 102 39.48 -24.78 21.05
N LEU A 103 40.16 -24.87 19.90
CA LEU A 103 41.39 -25.68 19.77
C LEU A 103 42.54 -25.16 20.64
N LEU A 104 42.67 -23.85 20.77
CA LEU A 104 43.75 -23.19 21.51
C LEU A 104 43.46 -23.02 23.01
N SER A 105 42.22 -23.25 23.43
CA SER A 105 41.79 -23.08 24.82
C SER A 105 42.45 -24.08 25.78
N LYS A 106 42.67 -23.63 27.02
CA LYS A 106 43.23 -24.48 28.08
C LYS A 106 42.39 -25.73 28.30
N VAL A 107 43.07 -26.85 28.58
CA VAL A 107 42.43 -28.14 28.88
C VAL A 107 41.86 -28.15 30.30
N GLU A 108 42.56 -27.50 31.23
CA GLU A 108 42.22 -27.46 32.65
C GLU A 108 42.14 -26.02 33.17
N GLY A 109 41.23 -25.80 34.12
CA GLY A 109 40.99 -24.50 34.74
C GLY A 109 40.08 -23.57 33.92
N SER A 110 39.80 -22.38 34.47
CA SER A 110 39.01 -21.36 33.77
C SER A 110 39.86 -20.59 32.77
N ASP A 111 39.31 -20.39 31.57
CA ASP A 111 39.95 -19.67 30.47
C ASP A 111 39.11 -18.47 30.04
N TRP A 112 39.24 -17.38 30.79
CA TRP A 112 38.53 -16.12 30.53
C TRP A 112 38.91 -15.49 29.19
N GLY A 113 40.15 -15.72 28.72
CA GLY A 113 40.59 -15.25 27.41
C GLY A 113 39.83 -15.96 26.29
N ALA A 114 39.75 -17.29 26.35
CA ALA A 114 38.95 -18.08 25.41
C ALA A 114 37.46 -17.72 25.47
N LEU A 115 36.90 -17.47 26.67
CA LEU A 115 35.52 -17.00 26.83
C LEU A 115 35.28 -15.67 26.08
N LEU A 116 36.09 -14.65 26.34
CA LEU A 116 35.96 -13.34 25.71
C LEU A 116 36.11 -13.42 24.18
N ALA A 117 37.10 -14.17 23.71
CA ALA A 117 37.35 -14.35 22.28
C ALA A 117 36.20 -15.10 21.59
N PHE A 118 35.73 -16.21 22.18
CA PHE A 118 34.61 -16.99 21.64
C PHE A 118 33.31 -16.18 21.61
N SER A 119 33.03 -15.43 22.68
CA SER A 119 31.87 -14.52 22.72
C SER A 119 31.99 -13.40 21.69
N GLY A 120 33.18 -12.81 21.48
CA GLY A 120 33.42 -11.80 20.44
C GLY A 120 33.17 -12.32 19.03
N PHE A 121 33.69 -13.52 18.70
CA PHE A 121 33.39 -14.17 17.43
C PHE A 121 31.91 -14.51 17.30
N SER A 122 31.24 -14.94 18.38
CA SER A 122 29.79 -15.19 18.33
C SER A 122 28.97 -13.93 18.05
N VAL A 123 29.39 -12.76 18.57
CA VAL A 123 28.77 -11.48 18.22
C VAL A 123 28.97 -11.19 16.73
N LEU A 124 30.18 -11.37 16.20
CA LEU A 124 30.46 -11.18 14.77
C LEU A 124 29.61 -12.13 13.88
N GLU A 125 29.44 -13.39 14.29
CA GLU A 125 28.56 -14.35 13.60
C GLU A 125 27.12 -13.86 13.57
N LYS A 126 26.56 -13.44 14.71
CA LYS A 126 25.19 -12.92 14.80
C LYS A 126 24.97 -11.68 13.94
N LEU A 127 25.93 -10.76 13.91
CA LEU A 127 25.85 -9.56 13.07
C LEU A 127 25.97 -9.90 11.58
N GLY A 128 26.84 -10.84 11.22
CA GLY A 128 26.96 -11.34 9.85
C GLY A 128 25.68 -12.02 9.37
N ALA A 129 25.05 -12.82 10.23
CA ALA A 129 23.76 -13.46 9.97
C ALA A 129 22.63 -12.44 9.86
N ALA A 130 22.58 -11.44 10.74
CA ALA A 130 21.62 -10.34 10.64
C ALA A 130 21.78 -9.61 9.30
N LEU A 131 23.01 -9.33 8.87
CA LEU A 131 23.29 -8.66 7.60
C LEU A 131 22.89 -9.49 6.38
N SER A 132 23.23 -10.78 6.34
CA SER A 132 22.86 -11.64 5.20
C SER A 132 21.37 -11.96 5.17
N ASP A 133 20.79 -12.35 6.31
CA ASP A 133 19.45 -12.92 6.35
C ASP A 133 18.37 -11.85 6.30
N VAL A 134 18.58 -10.70 6.95
CA VAL A 134 17.63 -9.57 6.85
C VAL A 134 17.62 -9.08 5.40
N SER A 135 18.77 -8.89 4.76
CA SER A 135 18.81 -8.49 3.36
C SER A 135 18.17 -9.53 2.44
N VAL A 136 18.42 -10.83 2.63
CA VAL A 136 17.82 -11.85 1.76
C VAL A 136 16.31 -11.98 1.98
N LYS A 137 15.87 -12.12 3.25
CA LYS A 137 14.45 -12.33 3.56
C LYS A 137 13.62 -11.06 3.40
N ARG A 138 14.06 -9.92 3.94
CA ARG A 138 13.25 -8.69 3.99
C ARG A 138 13.38 -7.86 2.72
N GLU A 139 14.48 -7.98 1.97
CA GLU A 139 14.72 -7.16 0.79
C GLU A 139 14.74 -7.94 -0.53
N TRP A 140 15.50 -9.04 -0.62
CA TRP A 140 15.63 -9.79 -1.89
C TRP A 140 14.35 -10.54 -2.24
N ALA A 141 13.74 -11.26 -1.29
CA ALA A 141 12.52 -12.03 -1.55
C ALA A 141 11.39 -11.18 -2.18
N PRO A 142 11.00 -10.02 -1.63
CA PRO A 142 9.94 -9.18 -2.23
C PRO A 142 10.38 -8.40 -3.48
N ARG A 143 11.64 -8.51 -3.93
CA ARG A 143 12.10 -8.01 -5.23
C ARG A 143 12.19 -9.11 -6.29
N LEU A 144 12.43 -10.33 -5.85
CA LEU A 144 12.55 -11.50 -6.73
C LEU A 144 11.17 -12.07 -7.06
N PHE A 145 10.23 -12.05 -6.11
CA PHE A 145 8.91 -12.68 -6.23
C PHE A 145 7.79 -11.71 -5.84
N GLU A 146 6.61 -11.89 -6.44
CA GLU A 146 5.41 -11.09 -6.19
C GLU A 146 4.19 -12.02 -5.93
N GLY A 147 3.13 -11.47 -5.33
CA GLY A 147 1.88 -12.19 -5.07
C GLY A 147 2.05 -13.50 -4.29
N ASP A 148 1.43 -14.57 -4.77
CA ASP A 148 1.43 -15.88 -4.10
C ASP A 148 2.83 -16.51 -4.00
N MET A 149 3.73 -16.21 -4.96
CA MET A 149 5.08 -16.76 -4.96
C MET A 149 5.93 -16.18 -3.82
N LEU A 150 5.73 -14.90 -3.48
CA LEU A 150 6.38 -14.27 -2.32
C LEU A 150 5.91 -14.91 -1.01
N LYS A 151 4.59 -15.03 -0.82
CA LYS A 151 4.00 -15.66 0.38
C LYS A 151 4.47 -17.10 0.55
N ARG A 152 4.52 -17.86 -0.56
CA ARG A 152 5.04 -19.23 -0.58
C ARG A 152 6.53 -19.28 -0.21
N THR A 153 7.33 -18.34 -0.72
CA THR A 153 8.77 -18.24 -0.40
C THR A 153 8.96 -17.98 1.09
N ASN A 154 8.27 -17.00 1.67
CA ASN A 154 8.35 -16.70 3.10
C ASN A 154 7.91 -17.89 3.95
N SER A 155 6.77 -18.53 3.62
CA SER A 155 6.29 -19.72 4.32
C SER A 155 7.32 -20.85 4.30
N MET A 156 7.89 -21.17 3.14
CA MET A 156 8.89 -22.24 3.02
C MET A 156 10.20 -21.91 3.72
N MET A 157 10.66 -20.65 3.69
CA MET A 157 11.84 -20.23 4.44
C MET A 157 11.62 -20.37 5.95
N SER A 158 10.44 -20.00 6.46
CA SER A 158 10.09 -20.20 7.87
C SER A 158 10.00 -21.68 8.24
N GLN A 159 9.43 -22.54 7.39
CA GLN A 159 9.42 -23.99 7.62
C GLN A 159 10.84 -24.56 7.72
N ILE A 160 11.75 -24.10 6.86
CA ILE A 160 13.17 -24.48 6.90
C ILE A 160 13.82 -24.05 8.21
N ASP A 161 13.56 -22.83 8.69
CA ASP A 161 14.11 -22.34 9.97
C ASP A 161 13.66 -23.24 11.14
N LEU A 162 12.36 -23.54 11.23
CA LEU A 162 11.80 -24.38 12.31
C LEU A 162 12.26 -25.84 12.22
N ALA A 163 12.31 -26.40 11.01
CA ALA A 163 12.83 -27.75 10.81
C ALA A 163 14.31 -27.83 11.23
N SER A 164 15.12 -26.82 10.88
CA SER A 164 16.53 -26.75 11.23
C SER A 164 16.75 -26.66 12.74
N GLU A 165 15.84 -26.05 13.50
CA GLU A 165 15.88 -25.98 14.97
C GLU A 165 15.78 -27.36 15.65
N THR A 166 15.28 -28.38 14.94
CA THR A 166 15.26 -29.78 15.44
C THR A 166 16.35 -30.63 14.85
N VAL A 167 16.52 -30.59 13.52
CA VAL A 167 17.46 -31.45 12.80
C VAL A 167 18.92 -31.04 13.08
N GLY A 168 19.19 -29.73 13.20
CA GLY A 168 20.53 -29.21 13.47
C GLY A 168 21.13 -29.73 14.79
N PRO A 169 20.45 -29.55 15.93
CA PRO A 169 20.89 -30.10 17.22
C PRO A 169 21.06 -31.62 17.20
N PHE A 170 20.20 -32.35 16.49
CA PHE A 170 20.31 -33.81 16.35
C PHE A 170 21.59 -34.22 15.64
N ILE A 171 21.89 -33.61 14.48
CA ILE A 171 23.14 -33.86 13.74
C ILE A 171 24.35 -33.49 14.61
N ALA A 172 24.31 -32.34 15.29
CA ALA A 172 25.39 -31.92 16.17
C ALA A 172 25.62 -32.91 17.33
N GLY A 173 24.55 -33.43 17.93
CA GLY A 173 24.62 -34.47 18.96
C GLY A 173 25.27 -35.77 18.46
N LEU A 174 24.95 -36.22 17.24
CA LEU A 174 25.59 -37.39 16.62
C LEU A 174 27.09 -37.17 16.37
N LEU A 175 27.49 -35.95 15.99
CA LEU A 175 28.89 -35.61 15.76
C LEU A 175 29.72 -35.52 17.05
N ILE A 176 29.07 -35.26 18.19
CA ILE A 176 29.73 -35.22 19.52
C ILE A 176 29.89 -36.63 20.12
N MET A 177 29.21 -37.65 19.58
CA MET A 177 29.30 -39.00 20.11
C MET A 177 30.75 -39.55 20.10
N PRO A 178 31.18 -40.26 21.15
CA PRO A 178 32.57 -40.69 21.33
C PRO A 178 33.12 -41.64 20.25
N SER A 179 32.29 -42.15 19.34
CA SER A 179 32.68 -43.09 18.29
C SER A 179 33.46 -42.44 17.15
N LEU A 180 33.36 -41.12 16.94
CA LEU A 180 34.15 -40.40 15.93
C LEU A 180 35.45 -39.85 16.52
N HIS A 181 36.58 -40.46 16.16
CA HIS A 181 37.90 -40.07 16.64
C HIS A 181 38.66 -39.23 15.59
N LEU A 182 39.05 -38.00 15.96
CA LEU A 182 40.10 -37.25 15.27
C LEU A 182 41.44 -37.51 15.98
N PRO A 183 42.49 -37.94 15.27
CA PRO A 183 43.80 -38.21 15.87
C PRO A 183 44.33 -36.97 16.62
N GLY A 184 44.68 -37.13 17.90
CA GLY A 184 45.31 -36.07 18.70
C GLY A 184 44.36 -35.12 19.45
N LEU A 185 43.03 -35.30 19.37
CA LEU A 185 42.05 -34.51 20.14
C LEU A 185 41.19 -35.42 21.04
N PRO A 186 40.79 -34.96 22.24
CA PRO A 186 39.76 -35.64 23.03
C PRO A 186 38.47 -35.79 22.22
N PRO A 187 37.75 -36.93 22.30
CA PRO A 187 36.60 -37.23 21.44
C PRO A 187 35.49 -36.16 21.50
N GLU A 188 35.27 -35.55 22.68
CA GLU A 188 34.30 -34.46 22.82
C GLU A 188 34.73 -33.17 22.08
N ARG A 189 36.02 -32.82 22.13
CA ARG A 189 36.57 -31.67 21.39
C ARG A 189 36.57 -31.92 19.89
N ALA A 190 36.88 -33.16 19.48
CA ALA A 190 36.78 -33.58 18.10
C ALA A 190 35.37 -33.33 17.54
N GLY A 191 34.33 -33.72 18.28
CA GLY A 191 32.95 -33.49 17.88
C GLY A 191 32.58 -32.00 17.73
N PHE A 192 32.95 -31.15 18.69
CA PHE A 192 32.69 -29.71 18.58
C PHE A 192 33.39 -29.06 17.37
N VAL A 193 34.64 -29.46 17.10
CA VAL A 193 35.39 -28.99 15.94
C VAL A 193 34.72 -29.46 14.65
N MET A 194 34.26 -30.70 14.58
CA MET A 194 33.53 -31.23 13.42
C MET A 194 32.25 -30.44 13.14
N VAL A 195 31.47 -30.08 14.16
CA VAL A 195 30.29 -29.23 14.00
C VAL A 195 30.66 -27.83 13.51
N GLY A 196 31.71 -27.22 14.06
CA GLY A 196 32.23 -25.92 13.61
C GLY A 196 32.69 -25.93 12.16
N LEU A 197 33.42 -26.98 11.75
CA LEU A 197 33.87 -27.17 10.37
C LEU A 197 32.71 -27.43 9.41
N LEU A 198 31.70 -28.21 9.82
CA LEU A 198 30.50 -28.43 9.03
C LEU A 198 29.74 -27.11 8.80
N ASN A 199 29.60 -26.28 9.84
CA ASN A 199 28.99 -24.96 9.72
C ASN A 199 29.81 -24.04 8.79
N ALA A 200 31.14 -23.98 8.97
CA ALA A 200 32.02 -23.21 8.10
C ALA A 200 31.94 -23.66 6.62
N ALA A 201 31.86 -24.98 6.38
CA ALA A 201 31.72 -25.54 5.04
C ALA A 201 30.39 -25.18 4.36
N SER A 202 29.33 -24.89 5.14
CA SER A 202 28.01 -24.51 4.63
C SER A 202 27.97 -23.13 3.97
N PHE A 203 28.86 -22.21 4.36
CA PHE A 203 28.87 -20.82 3.86
C PHE A 203 29.34 -20.69 2.40
N LEU A 204 30.24 -21.57 1.95
CA LEU A 204 30.74 -21.57 0.57
C LEU A 204 29.63 -21.87 -0.47
N PRO A 205 28.86 -22.97 -0.36
CA PRO A 205 27.75 -23.21 -1.28
C PRO A 205 26.65 -22.14 -1.15
N GLN A 206 26.38 -21.62 0.06
CA GLN A 206 25.44 -20.51 0.25
C GLN A 206 25.85 -19.27 -0.54
N LEU A 207 27.09 -18.80 -0.38
CA LEU A 207 27.58 -17.62 -1.09
C LEU A 207 27.56 -17.84 -2.61
N ARG A 208 27.98 -19.02 -3.08
CA ARG A 208 27.94 -19.34 -4.52
C ARG A 208 26.53 -19.27 -5.08
N LEU A 209 25.54 -19.86 -4.39
CA LEU A 209 24.14 -19.83 -4.83
C LEU A 209 23.58 -18.39 -4.82
N LEU A 210 23.86 -17.60 -3.78
CA LEU A 210 23.41 -16.21 -3.70
C LEU A 210 24.05 -15.33 -4.79
N LEU A 211 25.33 -15.54 -5.11
CA LEU A 211 26.01 -14.84 -6.20
C LEU A 211 25.48 -15.27 -7.58
N GLN A 212 25.11 -16.53 -7.77
CA GLN A 212 24.44 -16.99 -8.98
C GLN A 212 23.06 -16.33 -9.14
N ILE A 213 22.26 -16.26 -8.07
CA ILE A 213 20.98 -15.55 -8.08
C ILE A 213 21.16 -14.07 -8.42
N PHE A 214 22.15 -13.42 -7.81
CA PHE A 214 22.46 -12.02 -8.09
C PHE A 214 22.82 -11.81 -9.57
N ALA A 215 23.69 -12.65 -10.14
CA ALA A 215 24.04 -12.57 -11.55
C ALA A 215 22.84 -12.81 -12.49
N ALA A 216 21.95 -13.76 -12.14
CA ALA A 216 20.77 -14.08 -12.94
C ALA A 216 19.64 -13.04 -12.86
N ARG A 217 19.64 -12.18 -11.82
CA ARG A 217 18.58 -11.20 -11.53
C ARG A 217 19.13 -9.81 -11.22
N GLU A 218 20.27 -9.47 -11.81
CA GLU A 218 20.99 -8.24 -11.52
C GLU A 218 20.07 -7.01 -11.65
N ALA A 219 19.30 -6.91 -12.74
CA ALA A 219 18.38 -5.79 -12.98
C ALA A 219 17.36 -5.56 -11.85
N LYS A 220 16.82 -6.64 -11.23
CA LYS A 220 15.86 -6.53 -10.10
C LYS A 220 16.54 -6.21 -8.77
N LEU A 221 17.82 -6.58 -8.63
CA LEU A 221 18.62 -6.46 -7.41
C LEU A 221 19.59 -5.25 -7.43
N GLN A 222 19.54 -4.37 -8.44
CA GLN A 222 20.29 -3.10 -8.42
C GLN A 222 19.65 -2.09 -7.45
N PRO A 223 20.44 -1.20 -6.82
CA PRO A 223 19.92 -0.16 -5.93
C PRO A 223 18.99 0.79 -6.72
N LEU A 224 17.99 1.35 -6.02
CA LEU A 224 17.11 2.35 -6.62
C LEU A 224 17.97 3.53 -7.08
N ARG A 225 17.73 4.06 -8.29
CA ARG A 225 18.52 5.19 -8.80
C ARG A 225 18.28 6.41 -7.92
N ALA A 226 19.30 7.25 -7.75
CA ALA A 226 19.21 8.46 -6.92
C ALA A 226 18.01 9.35 -7.28
N GLU A 227 17.68 9.43 -8.57
CA GLU A 227 16.53 10.15 -9.12
C GLU A 227 15.17 9.56 -8.70
N GLU A 228 15.03 8.22 -8.66
CA GLU A 228 13.82 7.53 -8.19
C GLU A 228 13.66 7.65 -6.66
N VAL A 229 14.78 7.64 -5.93
CA VAL A 229 14.82 7.88 -4.48
C VAL A 229 14.37 9.30 -4.15
N GLN A 230 14.78 10.30 -4.93
CA GLN A 230 14.31 11.68 -4.81
C GLN A 230 12.83 11.84 -5.21
N ARG A 231 12.39 11.16 -6.29
CA ARG A 231 11.00 11.19 -6.77
C ARG A 231 9.99 10.54 -5.80
N LYS A 232 10.43 9.53 -5.03
CA LYS A 232 9.63 8.85 -3.99
C LYS A 232 9.89 9.40 -2.58
N ALA A 233 10.77 10.38 -2.39
CA ALA A 233 11.06 10.96 -1.07
C ALA A 233 9.88 11.77 -0.56
N ASN A 234 9.29 11.30 0.53
CA ASN A 234 8.37 12.09 1.31
C ASN A 234 9.20 13.15 2.08
N PRO A 235 8.94 14.46 1.91
CA PRO A 235 9.71 15.53 2.56
C PRO A 235 9.59 15.53 4.10
N LEU A 236 8.65 14.75 4.66
CA LEU A 236 8.48 14.54 6.10
C LEU A 236 9.43 13.47 6.68
N VAL A 237 10.10 12.66 5.85
CA VAL A 237 11.04 11.65 6.32
C VAL A 237 12.42 12.29 6.50
N LEU A 238 12.74 12.62 7.76
CA LEU A 238 14.06 13.11 8.17
C LEU A 238 15.17 12.19 7.65
N LYS A 239 16.26 12.78 7.12
CA LYS A 239 17.54 12.08 6.90
C LYS A 239 18.05 11.55 8.23
N GLY A 240 17.78 10.28 8.55
CA GLY A 240 18.23 9.66 9.79
C GLY A 240 18.49 8.15 9.66
N GLY A 241 18.99 7.56 10.74
CA GLY A 241 19.32 6.13 10.82
C GLY A 241 18.08 5.22 10.85
N ALA A 242 18.30 3.90 10.94
CA ALA A 242 17.23 2.90 10.87
C ALA A 242 16.04 3.17 11.82
N TRP A 243 16.32 3.64 13.05
CA TRP A 243 15.29 4.03 14.01
C TRP A 243 14.37 5.14 13.52
N THR A 244 14.90 6.16 12.85
CA THR A 244 14.09 7.26 12.32
C THR A 244 13.24 6.81 11.14
N ALA A 245 13.79 5.93 10.28
CA ALA A 245 13.06 5.36 9.15
C ALA A 245 11.90 4.48 9.62
N TRP A 246 12.10 3.72 10.71
CA TRP A 246 11.07 2.90 11.33
C TRP A 246 10.02 3.76 12.08
N LEU A 247 10.45 4.70 12.94
CA LEU A 247 9.55 5.52 13.76
C LEU A 247 8.62 6.43 12.94
N HIS A 248 9.12 7.02 11.86
CA HIS A 248 8.36 7.97 11.03
C HIS A 248 7.68 7.34 9.82
N HIS A 249 7.67 6.00 9.72
CA HIS A 249 7.03 5.32 8.61
C HIS A 249 5.49 5.50 8.64
N PRO A 250 4.84 5.96 7.56
CA PRO A 250 3.43 6.37 7.60
C PRO A 250 2.41 5.21 7.68
N SER A 251 2.83 3.97 7.47
CA SER A 251 1.93 2.81 7.32
C SER A 251 1.62 2.02 8.61
N GLY A 252 2.03 2.54 9.78
CA GLY A 252 1.75 1.87 11.06
C GLY A 252 2.61 0.64 11.37
N ILE A 253 3.70 0.41 10.62
CA ILE A 253 4.64 -0.71 10.86
C ILE A 253 5.25 -0.71 12.27
N GLN A 254 5.23 0.43 12.97
CA GLN A 254 5.74 0.52 14.34
C GLN A 254 4.93 -0.36 15.28
N PHE A 255 3.60 -0.33 15.15
CA PHE A 255 2.71 -1.14 15.96
C PHE A 255 2.87 -2.63 15.65
N LEU A 256 3.06 -2.96 14.37
CA LEU A 256 3.30 -4.33 13.93
C LEU A 256 4.62 -4.86 14.52
N GLY A 257 5.73 -4.15 14.33
CA GLY A 257 7.04 -4.53 14.87
C GLY A 257 7.06 -4.59 16.40
N LEU A 258 6.39 -3.64 17.09
CA LEU A 258 6.26 -3.67 18.54
C LEU A 258 5.47 -4.89 19.02
N SER A 259 4.32 -5.19 18.39
CA SER A 259 3.51 -6.35 18.74
C SER A 259 4.29 -7.66 18.60
N TYR A 260 5.08 -7.79 17.53
CA TYR A 260 5.97 -8.93 17.31
C TYR A 260 7.08 -9.00 18.37
N SER A 261 7.73 -7.87 18.68
CA SER A 261 8.81 -7.83 19.69
C SER A 261 8.33 -8.21 21.10
N LEU A 262 7.09 -7.88 21.46
CA LEU A 262 6.51 -8.24 22.75
C LEU A 262 6.36 -9.75 22.92
N LEU A 263 6.24 -10.53 21.83
CA LEU A 263 6.19 -11.99 21.90
C LEU A 263 7.52 -12.61 22.36
N TYR A 264 8.63 -11.88 22.23
CA TYR A 264 9.94 -12.29 22.74
C TYR A 264 10.11 -12.02 24.24
N LEU A 265 9.19 -11.26 24.86
CA LEU A 265 9.11 -11.10 26.31
C LEU A 265 8.39 -12.30 26.95
N THR A 266 8.88 -13.51 26.71
CA THR A 266 8.24 -14.74 27.20
C THR A 266 9.25 -15.76 27.70
N VAL A 267 9.00 -16.28 28.91
CA VAL A 267 9.76 -17.39 29.48
C VAL A 267 9.18 -18.76 29.09
N LEU A 268 8.00 -18.80 28.45
CA LEU A 268 7.27 -20.02 28.10
C LEU A 268 7.74 -20.65 26.77
N SER A 269 9.05 -20.68 26.53
CA SER A 269 9.64 -21.26 25.32
C SER A 269 10.19 -22.68 25.56
N PRO A 270 9.74 -23.72 24.83
CA PRO A 270 10.30 -25.08 24.89
C PRO A 270 11.81 -25.10 24.69
N HIS A 271 12.30 -24.26 23.78
CA HIS A 271 13.74 -24.13 23.49
C HIS A 271 14.44 -23.19 24.47
N GLY A 272 13.68 -22.37 25.21
CA GLY A 272 14.18 -21.42 26.20
C GLY A 272 14.87 -22.07 27.39
N ALA A 273 15.96 -21.42 27.83
CA ALA A 273 16.78 -21.90 28.95
C ALA A 273 16.00 -21.91 30.28
N PHE A 274 15.17 -20.89 30.55
CA PHE A 274 14.43 -20.77 31.81
C PHE A 274 13.39 -21.87 32.00
N LEU A 275 12.52 -22.09 31.00
CA LEU A 275 11.50 -23.15 31.08
C LEU A 275 12.14 -24.53 31.25
N THR A 276 13.18 -24.81 30.45
CA THR A 276 13.89 -26.08 30.52
C THR A 276 14.52 -26.30 31.89
N ALA A 277 15.18 -25.28 32.45
CA ALA A 277 15.79 -25.35 33.77
C ALA A 277 14.73 -25.55 34.87
N HIS A 278 13.60 -24.84 34.79
CA HIS A 278 12.51 -24.97 35.74
C HIS A 278 11.89 -26.38 35.72
N LEU A 279 11.57 -26.92 34.53
CA LEU A 279 11.00 -28.26 34.41
C LEU A 279 11.98 -29.35 34.88
N ALA A 280 13.29 -29.18 34.62
CA ALA A 280 14.30 -30.07 35.18
C ALA A 280 14.33 -30.04 36.72
N GLN A 281 14.20 -28.85 37.33
CA GLN A 281 14.10 -28.70 38.79
C GLN A 281 12.81 -29.30 39.36
N GLN A 282 11.72 -29.31 38.58
CA GLN A 282 10.48 -30.02 38.92
C GLN A 282 10.60 -31.55 38.81
N GLY A 283 11.75 -32.08 38.37
CA GLY A 283 11.99 -33.52 38.25
C GLY A 283 11.54 -34.12 36.93
N VAL A 284 11.28 -33.31 35.89
CA VAL A 284 10.99 -33.81 34.55
C VAL A 284 12.26 -34.42 33.94
N PRO A 285 12.26 -35.70 33.52
CA PRO A 285 13.44 -36.35 32.97
C PRO A 285 13.85 -35.74 31.63
N SER A 286 15.16 -35.75 31.33
CA SER A 286 15.76 -35.08 30.18
C SER A 286 15.20 -35.51 28.81
N TRP A 287 14.78 -36.78 28.68
CA TRP A 287 14.17 -37.27 27.44
C TRP A 287 12.80 -36.64 27.17
N GLN A 288 12.01 -36.33 28.21
CA GLN A 288 10.73 -35.64 28.07
C GLN A 288 10.91 -34.16 27.74
N LEU A 289 11.94 -33.52 28.31
CA LEU A 289 12.33 -32.15 27.92
C LEU A 289 12.75 -32.09 26.44
N SER A 290 13.44 -33.12 25.97
CA SER A 290 13.84 -33.24 24.55
C SER A 290 12.62 -33.47 23.65
N LEU A 291 11.66 -34.29 24.09
CA LEU A 291 10.39 -34.50 23.38
C LEU A 291 9.57 -33.20 23.30
N LEU A 292 9.47 -32.44 24.40
CA LEU A 292 8.79 -31.14 24.44
C LEU A 292 9.36 -30.16 23.40
N ARG A 293 10.70 -30.08 23.32
CA ARG A 293 11.41 -29.26 22.34
C ARG A 293 11.11 -29.71 20.90
N GLY A 294 11.24 -31.00 20.62
CA GLY A 294 10.92 -31.55 19.31
C GLY A 294 9.47 -31.30 18.90
N ALA A 295 8.51 -31.54 19.81
CA ALA A 295 7.09 -31.30 19.57
C ALA A 295 6.77 -29.83 19.33
N GLY A 296 7.38 -28.92 20.08
CA GLY A 296 7.19 -27.47 19.93
C GLY A 296 7.56 -26.98 18.53
N ALA A 297 8.72 -27.39 18.01
CA ALA A 297 9.15 -27.04 16.67
C ALA A 297 8.28 -27.67 15.57
N LEU A 298 7.90 -28.95 15.70
CA LEU A 298 7.00 -29.61 14.75
C LEU A 298 5.62 -28.95 14.68
N LEU A 299 5.03 -28.59 15.83
CA LEU A 299 3.77 -27.86 15.88
C LEU A 299 3.91 -26.43 15.32
N GLY A 300 5.07 -25.80 15.48
CA GLY A 300 5.35 -24.52 14.84
C GLY A 300 5.28 -24.59 13.31
N VAL A 301 5.81 -25.67 12.70
CA VAL A 301 5.72 -25.90 11.25
C VAL A 301 4.26 -25.99 10.81
N LEU A 302 3.42 -26.67 11.60
CA LEU A 302 1.97 -26.75 11.34
C LEU A 302 1.30 -25.36 11.38
N GLY A 303 1.73 -24.46 12.27
CA GLY A 303 1.26 -23.07 12.29
C GLY A 303 1.57 -22.30 11.01
N VAL A 304 2.80 -22.41 10.55
CA VAL A 304 3.27 -21.79 9.30
C VAL A 304 2.52 -22.33 8.07
N MET A 305 2.25 -23.64 8.04
CA MET A 305 1.43 -24.25 6.99
C MET A 305 -0.03 -23.80 7.08
N ALA A 306 -0.61 -23.77 8.30
CA ALA A 306 -1.97 -23.33 8.53
C ALA A 306 -2.18 -21.86 8.14
N HIS A 307 -1.19 -20.99 8.33
CA HIS A 307 -1.24 -19.57 7.95
C HIS A 307 -1.54 -19.40 6.46
N SER A 308 -0.86 -20.17 5.60
CA SER A 308 -1.11 -20.10 4.16
C SER A 308 -2.57 -20.38 3.81
N SER A 309 -3.19 -21.37 4.45
CA SER A 309 -4.60 -21.72 4.21
C SER A 309 -5.57 -20.71 4.85
N ALA A 310 -5.25 -20.22 6.04
CA ALA A 310 -6.04 -19.21 6.73
C ALA A 310 -6.04 -17.88 5.96
N SER A 311 -4.89 -17.47 5.42
CA SER A 311 -4.75 -16.22 4.65
C SER A 311 -5.60 -16.21 3.36
N VAL A 312 -5.79 -17.36 2.72
CA VAL A 312 -6.65 -17.49 1.53
C VAL A 312 -8.13 -17.42 1.89
N ARG A 313 -8.54 -17.96 3.04
CA ARG A 313 -9.96 -18.06 3.45
C ARG A 313 -10.47 -16.84 4.22
N LEU A 314 -9.63 -16.28 5.08
CA LEU A 314 -9.99 -15.23 6.06
C LEU A 314 -9.27 -13.91 5.80
N GLY A 315 -8.42 -13.83 4.78
CA GLY A 315 -7.61 -12.64 4.51
C GLY A 315 -6.72 -12.27 5.70
N ARG A 316 -6.63 -10.96 6.00
CA ARG A 316 -5.83 -10.43 7.10
C ARG A 316 -6.40 -10.73 8.50
N CYS A 317 -7.69 -11.10 8.61
CA CYS A 317 -8.27 -11.56 9.88
C CYS A 317 -7.70 -12.91 10.32
N GLY A 318 -7.06 -13.65 9.41
CA GLY A 318 -6.34 -14.88 9.72
C GLY A 318 -5.23 -14.68 10.76
N ASP A 319 -4.53 -13.55 10.76
CA ASP A 319 -3.46 -13.26 11.72
C ASP A 319 -4.01 -13.13 13.15
N GLY A 320 -5.21 -12.55 13.31
CA GLY A 320 -5.91 -12.43 14.59
C GLY A 320 -6.28 -13.79 15.20
N LEU A 321 -6.65 -14.79 14.37
CA LEU A 321 -6.92 -16.15 14.83
C LEU A 321 -5.69 -16.79 15.47
N PHE A 322 -4.51 -16.59 14.89
CA PHE A 322 -3.26 -17.11 15.45
C PHE A 322 -2.91 -16.47 16.79
N VAL A 323 -3.16 -15.16 16.95
CA VAL A 323 -2.97 -14.46 18.24
C VAL A 323 -3.98 -14.95 19.28
N LEU A 324 -5.26 -15.10 18.93
CA LEU A 324 -6.28 -15.63 19.84
C LEU A 324 -5.96 -17.07 20.28
N TRP A 325 -5.49 -17.90 19.35
CA TRP A 325 -5.03 -19.26 19.64
C TRP A 325 -3.83 -19.25 20.60
N LEU A 326 -2.83 -18.41 20.33
CA LEU A 326 -1.67 -18.22 21.21
C LEU A 326 -2.10 -17.77 22.62
N ALA A 327 -2.99 -16.79 22.72
CA ALA A 327 -3.51 -16.30 23.99
C ALA A 327 -4.28 -17.39 24.75
N GLY A 328 -5.19 -18.11 24.08
CA GLY A 328 -5.97 -19.19 24.69
C GLY A 328 -5.10 -20.33 25.23
N MET A 329 -4.11 -20.78 24.45
CA MET A 329 -3.17 -21.82 24.89
C MET A 329 -2.25 -21.34 26.01
N THR A 330 -1.86 -20.06 26.00
CA THR A 330 -1.05 -19.48 27.09
C THR A 330 -1.86 -19.39 28.39
N LEU A 331 -3.13 -18.99 28.33
CA LEU A 331 -4.02 -18.97 29.50
C LEU A 331 -4.27 -20.38 30.04
N LEU A 332 -4.45 -21.37 29.17
CA LEU A 332 -4.55 -22.78 29.56
C LEU A 332 -3.27 -23.28 30.23
N ALA A 333 -2.10 -22.91 29.70
CA ALA A 333 -0.83 -23.26 30.33
C ALA A 333 -0.74 -22.67 31.74
N LEU A 334 -1.04 -21.39 31.91
CA LEU A 334 -0.98 -20.72 33.21
C LEU A 334 -1.96 -21.31 34.23
N SER A 335 -3.19 -21.60 33.81
CA SER A 335 -4.21 -22.18 34.69
C SER A 335 -3.87 -23.62 35.11
N ALA A 336 -3.27 -24.41 34.21
CA ALA A 336 -2.75 -25.74 34.53
C ALA A 336 -1.55 -25.67 35.47
N TYR A 337 -0.64 -24.72 35.25
CA TYR A 337 0.54 -24.54 36.09
C TYR A 337 0.17 -24.17 37.54
N HIS A 338 -0.88 -23.37 37.74
CA HIS A 338 -1.36 -23.01 39.08
C HIS A 338 -1.82 -24.23 39.91
N GLN A 339 -2.21 -25.32 39.26
CA GLN A 339 -2.64 -26.56 39.91
C GLN A 339 -1.50 -27.57 40.12
N VAL A 340 -0.26 -27.21 39.77
CA VAL A 340 0.90 -28.10 39.96
C VAL A 340 1.29 -28.14 41.44
N GLU A 341 1.08 -29.29 42.06
CA GLU A 341 1.50 -29.60 43.43
C GLU A 341 2.58 -30.68 43.44
N GLY A 342 3.59 -30.52 44.31
CA GLY A 342 4.71 -31.46 44.47
C GLY A 342 5.79 -31.37 43.37
N ARG A 343 6.72 -32.33 43.40
CA ARG A 343 7.75 -32.54 42.35
C ARG A 343 7.43 -33.82 41.59
N GLY A 344 7.72 -33.84 40.29
CA GLY A 344 7.46 -34.97 39.39
C GLY A 344 6.42 -34.64 38.31
N LEU A 345 6.14 -35.64 37.47
CA LEU A 345 5.27 -35.48 36.30
C LEU A 345 3.80 -35.68 36.68
N THR A 346 3.14 -34.60 37.11
CA THR A 346 1.70 -34.59 37.42
C THR A 346 0.85 -34.28 36.19
N TRP A 347 -0.44 -34.62 36.21
CA TRP A 347 -1.38 -34.28 35.13
C TRP A 347 -1.44 -32.77 34.83
N PRO A 348 -1.51 -31.86 35.83
CA PRO A 348 -1.46 -30.41 35.55
C PRO A 348 -0.16 -29.97 34.87
N LEU A 349 0.98 -30.57 35.23
CA LEU A 349 2.27 -30.27 34.60
C LEU A 349 2.33 -30.74 33.15
N LEU A 350 1.74 -31.91 32.85
CA LEU A 350 1.59 -32.42 31.49
C LEU A 350 0.68 -31.53 30.62
N ILE A 351 -0.44 -31.03 31.18
CA ILE A 351 -1.32 -30.10 30.49
C ILE A 351 -0.59 -28.78 30.22
N PHE A 352 0.14 -28.25 31.21
CA PHE A 352 0.98 -27.06 31.03
C PHE A 352 1.99 -27.24 29.89
N MET A 353 2.76 -28.33 29.92
CA MET A 353 3.75 -28.66 28.88
C MET A 353 3.11 -28.78 27.50
N SER A 354 1.97 -29.47 27.42
CA SER A 354 1.23 -29.66 26.16
C SER A 354 0.66 -28.36 25.62
N ALA A 355 0.09 -27.50 26.48
CA ALA A 355 -0.43 -26.20 26.11
C ALA A 355 0.68 -25.26 25.59
N VAL A 356 1.86 -25.27 26.21
CA VAL A 356 3.04 -24.51 25.72
C VAL A 356 3.48 -24.96 24.31
N CYS A 357 3.37 -26.25 24.02
CA CYS A 357 3.61 -26.79 22.67
C CYS A 357 2.49 -26.40 21.69
N LEU A 358 1.23 -26.54 22.10
CA LEU A 358 0.05 -26.18 21.29
C LEU A 358 -0.09 -24.66 21.08
N ALA A 359 0.61 -23.82 21.84
CA ALA A 359 0.71 -22.39 21.60
C ALA A 359 1.57 -22.05 20.36
N ARG A 360 2.48 -22.94 19.94
CA ARG A 360 3.46 -22.69 18.86
C ARG A 360 2.84 -22.39 17.50
N PRO A 361 1.78 -23.08 17.05
CA PRO A 361 1.09 -22.74 15.82
C PRO A 361 0.63 -21.27 15.77
N GLY A 362 0.10 -20.76 16.89
CA GLY A 362 -0.33 -19.36 17.03
C GLY A 362 0.85 -18.39 16.92
N LEU A 363 1.95 -18.66 17.61
CA LEU A 363 3.15 -17.82 17.57
C LEU A 363 3.74 -17.71 16.16
N TYR A 364 4.03 -18.84 15.52
CA TYR A 364 4.72 -18.83 14.22
C TYR A 364 3.80 -18.47 13.05
N GLY A 365 2.49 -18.74 13.17
CA GLY A 365 1.51 -18.24 12.21
C GLY A 365 1.43 -16.72 12.23
N PHE A 366 1.37 -16.11 13.41
CA PHE A 366 1.38 -14.65 13.54
C PHE A 366 2.71 -14.02 13.10
N GLU A 367 3.86 -14.62 13.44
CA GLU A 367 5.17 -14.17 12.98
C GLU A 367 5.27 -14.12 11.44
N LEU A 368 4.73 -15.13 10.75
CA LEU A 368 4.67 -15.12 9.29
C LEU A 368 3.74 -14.03 8.75
N GLY A 369 2.61 -13.80 9.41
CA GLY A 369 1.69 -12.70 9.10
C GLY A 369 2.35 -11.32 9.20
N VAL A 370 3.10 -11.09 10.28
CA VAL A 370 3.91 -9.88 10.48
C VAL A 370 4.94 -9.72 9.37
N LEU A 371 5.71 -10.77 9.07
CA LEU A 371 6.72 -10.74 8.00
C LEU A 371 6.11 -10.36 6.64
N ASN A 372 5.01 -11.01 6.25
CA ASN A 372 4.34 -10.75 4.99
C ASN A 372 3.80 -9.30 4.93
N THR A 373 3.13 -8.87 5.99
CA THR A 373 2.53 -7.53 6.06
C THR A 373 3.60 -6.44 6.06
N GLU A 374 4.69 -6.64 6.79
CA GLU A 374 5.80 -5.69 6.82
C GLU A 374 6.51 -5.60 5.47
N GLN A 375 6.70 -6.71 4.75
CA GLN A 375 7.26 -6.67 3.39
C GLN A 375 6.37 -5.94 2.38
N GLU A 376 5.04 -6.04 2.53
CA GLU A 376 4.06 -5.32 1.72
C GLU A 376 4.06 -3.82 2.03
N LEU A 377 4.13 -3.45 3.32
CA LEU A 377 4.02 -2.06 3.78
C LEU A 377 5.34 -1.29 3.75
N ALA A 378 6.49 -1.97 3.94
CA ALA A 378 7.78 -1.31 4.06
C ALA A 378 8.27 -0.71 2.73
N ASP A 379 8.65 0.56 2.78
CA ASP A 379 9.27 1.26 1.65
C ASP A 379 10.51 0.50 1.17
N ALA A 380 10.56 0.22 -0.14
CA ALA A 380 11.66 -0.48 -0.82
C ALA A 380 13.05 0.14 -0.61
N ARG A 381 13.13 1.39 -0.13
CA ARG A 381 14.38 2.10 0.24
C ARG A 381 14.92 1.77 1.63
N HIS A 382 14.07 1.30 2.52
CA HIS A 382 14.38 1.15 3.96
C HIS A 382 14.07 -0.25 4.49
N ARG A 383 13.92 -1.26 3.62
CA ARG A 383 13.52 -2.62 4.02
C ARG A 383 14.54 -3.29 4.94
N SER A 384 15.85 -3.12 4.70
CA SER A 384 16.87 -3.70 5.57
C SER A 384 16.96 -2.95 6.89
N ALA A 385 16.83 -1.62 6.87
CA ALA A 385 16.78 -0.80 8.07
C ALA A 385 15.59 -1.18 8.97
N ILE A 386 14.38 -1.27 8.42
CA ILE A 386 13.17 -1.65 9.16
C ILE A 386 13.31 -3.06 9.76
N GLY A 387 13.69 -4.06 8.96
CA GLY A 387 13.88 -5.43 9.48
C GLY A 387 15.01 -5.56 10.51
N SER A 388 16.02 -4.69 10.44
CA SER A 388 17.11 -4.65 11.43
C SER A 388 16.70 -4.02 12.76
N VAL A 389 15.70 -3.12 12.75
CA VAL A 389 15.06 -2.57 13.96
C VAL A 389 14.23 -3.64 14.65
N ASP A 390 13.46 -4.42 13.91
CA ASP A 390 12.73 -5.57 14.47
C ASP A 390 13.66 -6.57 15.14
N THR A 391 14.79 -6.88 14.50
CA THR A 391 15.84 -7.74 15.08
C THR A 391 16.40 -7.14 16.38
N ALA A 392 16.52 -5.82 16.47
CA ALA A 392 16.99 -5.14 17.67
C ALA A 392 15.94 -5.15 18.80
N LEU A 393 14.66 -4.92 18.46
CA LEU A 393 13.55 -4.92 19.41
C LEU A 393 13.32 -6.32 20.02
N THR A 394 13.35 -7.39 19.22
CA THR A 394 13.24 -8.76 19.71
C THR A 394 14.43 -9.15 20.60
N SER A 395 15.63 -8.70 20.25
CA SER A 395 16.83 -8.87 21.08
C SER A 395 16.73 -8.10 22.40
N PHE A 396 16.18 -6.88 22.39
CA PHE A 396 15.94 -6.08 23.59
C PHE A 396 14.89 -6.72 24.50
N ALA A 397 13.78 -7.22 23.95
CA ALA A 397 12.76 -7.94 24.70
C ALA A 397 13.33 -9.22 25.35
N THR A 398 14.17 -9.95 24.62
CA THR A 398 14.90 -11.11 25.14
C THR A 398 15.85 -10.73 26.28
N LEU A 399 16.57 -9.61 26.15
CA LEU A 399 17.44 -9.08 27.20
C LEU A 399 16.64 -8.69 28.45
N ALA A 400 15.48 -8.04 28.27
CA ALA A 400 14.58 -7.69 29.35
C ALA A 400 14.05 -8.93 30.07
N MET A 401 13.71 -9.99 29.33
CA MET A 401 13.33 -11.29 29.89
C MET A 401 14.48 -11.92 30.70
N TYR A 402 15.71 -11.93 30.19
CA TYR A 402 16.87 -12.43 30.96
C TYR A 402 17.15 -11.58 32.20
N GLY A 403 17.07 -10.26 32.07
CA GLY A 403 17.25 -9.30 33.16
C GLY A 403 16.21 -9.47 34.28
N SER A 404 14.94 -9.65 33.92
CA SER A 404 13.86 -9.89 34.89
C SER A 404 14.09 -11.21 35.65
N GLY A 405 14.50 -12.27 34.96
CA GLY A 405 14.85 -13.56 35.60
C GLY A 405 15.99 -13.44 36.62
N LEU A 406 17.01 -12.62 36.35
CA LEU A 406 18.12 -12.39 37.28
C LEU A 406 17.72 -11.56 38.50
N LEU A 407 16.91 -10.51 38.32
CA LEU A 407 16.43 -9.64 39.40
C LEU A 407 15.43 -10.37 40.29
N LEU A 408 14.43 -11.03 39.68
CA LEU A 408 13.41 -11.80 40.39
C LEU A 408 13.99 -13.05 41.05
N GLY A 409 14.96 -13.73 40.42
CA GLY A 409 15.65 -14.87 41.02
C GLY A 409 16.39 -14.51 42.32
N ARG A 410 17.02 -13.33 42.38
CA ARG A 410 17.67 -12.81 43.60
C ARG A 410 16.65 -12.42 44.67
N PHE A 411 15.53 -11.82 44.28
CA PHE A 411 14.44 -11.45 45.20
C PHE A 411 13.73 -12.68 45.76
N ALA A 412 13.38 -13.66 44.92
CA ALA A 412 12.75 -14.90 45.30
C ALA A 412 13.65 -15.74 46.22
N ALA A 413 14.95 -15.84 45.93
CA ALA A 413 15.90 -16.55 46.80
C ALA A 413 16.02 -15.90 48.19
N ARG A 414 16.01 -14.55 48.28
CA ARG A 414 15.98 -13.83 49.57
C ARG A 414 14.68 -14.05 50.34
N MET A 415 13.54 -14.08 49.65
CA MET A 415 12.22 -14.33 50.26
C MET A 415 12.02 -15.78 50.70
N TYR A 416 12.56 -16.74 49.94
CA TYR A 416 12.48 -18.17 50.28
C TYR A 416 13.21 -18.47 51.59
N GLN A 417 14.27 -17.73 51.91
CA GLN A 417 14.97 -17.79 53.19
C GLN A 417 14.19 -17.13 54.35
N THR A 418 13.16 -16.32 54.07
CA THR A 418 12.43 -15.54 55.10
C THR A 418 10.98 -15.97 55.34
N ILE A 419 10.25 -16.51 54.34
CA ILE A 419 8.77 -16.63 54.43
C ILE A 419 8.22 -18.04 54.10
N GLY A 420 9.05 -18.99 53.63
CA GLY A 420 8.58 -20.33 53.29
C GLY A 420 7.84 -20.41 51.93
N SER A 421 7.55 -21.63 51.47
CA SER A 421 7.30 -21.98 50.06
C SER A 421 6.08 -21.34 49.40
N ASP A 422 5.02 -21.04 50.15
CA ASP A 422 3.71 -20.73 49.55
C ASP A 422 3.57 -19.27 49.10
N ALA A 423 4.20 -18.33 49.80
CA ALA A 423 4.24 -16.92 49.37
C ALA A 423 5.07 -16.71 48.09
N SER A 424 6.03 -17.61 47.81
CA SER A 424 6.86 -17.55 46.62
C SER A 424 6.12 -17.97 45.34
N LYS A 425 5.18 -18.93 45.43
CA LYS A 425 4.33 -19.34 44.30
C LYS A 425 3.41 -18.20 43.86
N ASP A 426 2.83 -17.48 44.82
CA ASP A 426 1.89 -16.39 44.56
C ASP A 426 2.61 -15.16 43.96
N LEU A 427 3.84 -14.84 44.40
CA LEU A 427 4.61 -13.75 43.82
C LEU A 427 5.21 -14.10 42.44
N MET A 428 5.64 -15.34 42.21
CA MET A 428 6.10 -15.76 40.88
C MET A 428 4.93 -15.79 39.90
N SER A 429 3.74 -16.21 40.33
CA SER A 429 2.48 -16.11 39.58
C SER A 429 2.11 -14.66 39.26
N ARG A 430 2.22 -13.75 40.25
CA ARG A 430 1.97 -12.31 40.06
C ARG A 430 3.02 -11.60 39.20
N ALA A 431 4.30 -12.00 39.28
CA ALA A 431 5.37 -11.47 38.43
C ALA A 431 5.29 -12.02 36.99
N PHE A 432 4.85 -13.29 36.83
CA PHE A 432 4.49 -13.87 35.54
C PHE A 432 3.29 -13.15 34.90
N CYS A 433 2.23 -12.89 35.68
CA CYS A 433 1.08 -12.11 35.24
C CYS A 433 1.45 -10.66 34.94
N ALA A 434 2.34 -10.03 35.72
CA ALA A 434 2.79 -8.66 35.52
C ALA A 434 3.65 -8.48 34.26
N CYS A 435 4.41 -9.50 33.85
CA CYS A 435 5.16 -9.47 32.58
C CYS A 435 4.26 -9.71 31.34
N LEU A 436 3.02 -10.19 31.54
CA LEU A 436 2.03 -10.44 30.48
C LEU A 436 0.99 -9.31 30.33
N LEU A 437 1.08 -8.26 31.16
CA LEU A 437 0.19 -7.10 31.10
C LEU A 437 0.23 -6.25 29.81
N PRO A 438 1.20 -6.34 28.86
CA PRO A 438 1.06 -5.63 27.60
C PRO A 438 0.01 -6.23 26.66
N VAL A 439 -0.50 -7.44 26.93
CA VAL A 439 -1.49 -8.11 26.06
C VAL A 439 -2.94 -7.76 26.44
N SER A 440 -3.17 -7.11 27.58
CA SER A 440 -4.52 -6.76 28.07
C SER A 440 -4.89 -5.28 27.97
N LEU A 441 -4.00 -4.43 27.44
CA LEU A 441 -4.24 -2.99 27.23
C LEU A 441 -4.29 -2.64 25.74
N ALA A 442 -5.15 -3.35 25.00
CA ALA A 442 -5.62 -2.92 23.69
C ALA A 442 -7.00 -3.55 23.41
N LEU A 443 -7.93 -3.32 24.33
CA LEU A 443 -9.36 -3.37 24.01
C LEU A 443 -9.84 -1.92 23.97
N PRO A 444 -9.87 -1.25 22.80
CA PRO A 444 -10.96 -0.33 22.62
C PRO A 444 -12.23 -1.16 22.72
N ALA A 445 -13.17 -0.71 23.55
CA ALA A 445 -14.50 -1.30 23.66
C ALA A 445 -15.04 -1.55 22.24
N VAL A 446 -15.29 -2.80 21.89
CA VAL A 446 -16.01 -3.18 20.68
C VAL A 446 -17.41 -2.60 20.82
N PRO A 447 -17.80 -1.57 20.05
CA PRO A 447 -19.17 -1.12 20.04
C PRO A 447 -19.97 -2.03 19.11
N GLY A 448 -20.92 -2.76 19.67
CA GLY A 448 -22.06 -3.31 18.93
C GLY A 448 -21.76 -4.52 18.05
N ALA A 449 -22.65 -5.52 18.10
CA ALA A 449 -22.66 -6.62 17.16
C ALA A 449 -22.68 -6.08 15.71
N ALA A 450 -21.76 -6.56 14.88
CA ALA A 450 -21.77 -6.30 13.45
C ALA A 450 -23.10 -6.79 12.87
N ASP A 451 -23.83 -5.84 12.33
CA ASP A 451 -25.03 -6.05 11.56
C ASP A 451 -24.71 -6.86 10.29
N PRO A 452 -25.39 -7.99 10.01
CA PRO A 452 -25.11 -8.82 8.83
C PRO A 452 -25.33 -8.10 7.49
N ARG A 453 -25.79 -6.84 7.52
CA ARG A 453 -26.03 -5.97 6.36
C ARG A 453 -24.77 -5.36 5.75
N CYS A 454 -23.58 -5.49 6.38
CA CYS A 454 -22.31 -4.92 5.90
C CYS A 454 -21.07 -5.68 6.44
N PRO A 455 -19.90 -5.58 5.78
CA PRO A 455 -18.65 -6.14 6.30
C PRO A 455 -18.20 -5.42 7.60
N GLU A 456 -17.24 -5.99 8.33
CA GLU A 456 -16.77 -5.49 9.65
C GLU A 456 -16.51 -3.97 9.65
N ALA A 457 -16.76 -3.29 10.78
CA ALA A 457 -16.60 -1.83 10.90
C ALA A 457 -15.20 -1.31 10.49
N ALA A 458 -14.16 -2.15 10.57
CA ALA A 458 -12.82 -1.87 10.09
C ALA A 458 -12.75 -1.61 8.56
N CYS A 459 -13.70 -2.14 7.78
CA CYS A 459 -13.83 -1.84 6.36
C CYS A 459 -14.17 -0.37 6.09
N CYS A 460 -14.72 0.35 7.07
CA CYS A 460 -15.05 1.77 6.96
C CYS A 460 -13.85 2.71 7.15
N GLU A 461 -12.68 2.18 7.50
CA GLU A 461 -11.46 2.95 7.72
C GLU A 461 -10.57 3.02 6.46
N ASP A 462 -10.78 2.13 5.48
CA ASP A 462 -10.00 2.08 4.24
C ASP A 462 -10.90 1.85 2.99
N LYS A 463 -11.17 2.94 2.25
CA LYS A 463 -11.97 2.93 1.00
C LYS A 463 -11.33 2.03 -0.09
N ALA A 464 -10.01 1.78 -0.04
CA ALA A 464 -9.26 1.06 -1.07
C ALA A 464 -9.11 -0.46 -0.78
N ASN A 465 -9.64 -0.94 0.35
CA ASN A 465 -9.56 -2.35 0.71
C ASN A 465 -10.45 -3.22 -0.20
N PHE A 466 -9.84 -3.78 -1.24
CA PHE A 466 -10.52 -4.61 -2.24
C PHE A 466 -11.18 -5.87 -1.63
N HIS A 467 -10.72 -6.35 -0.47
CA HIS A 467 -11.33 -7.48 0.23
C HIS A 467 -12.68 -7.14 0.89
N CYS A 468 -12.90 -5.88 1.27
CA CYS A 468 -14.16 -5.43 1.85
C CYS A 468 -15.25 -5.19 0.79
N TRP A 469 -14.85 -4.71 -0.39
CA TRP A 469 -15.77 -4.16 -1.40
C TRP A 469 -15.82 -4.96 -2.72
N GLY A 470 -15.00 -6.00 -2.86
CA GLY A 470 -14.75 -6.72 -4.12
C GLY A 470 -15.80 -7.75 -4.56
N HIS A 471 -16.96 -7.86 -3.88
CA HIS A 471 -17.92 -8.96 -4.11
C HIS A 471 -19.27 -8.55 -4.73
N GLY A 472 -19.51 -7.27 -5.06
CA GLY A 472 -20.79 -6.80 -5.65
C GLY A 472 -22.00 -6.88 -4.68
N LEU A 473 -21.78 -7.40 -3.48
CA LEU A 473 -22.75 -7.47 -2.37
C LEU A 473 -22.76 -6.18 -1.55
N TRP A 474 -21.58 -5.64 -1.26
CA TRP A 474 -21.38 -4.52 -0.34
C TRP A 474 -20.61 -3.39 -1.03
N THR A 475 -20.98 -2.14 -0.76
CA THR A 475 -20.19 -0.98 -1.18
C THR A 475 -19.95 -0.06 0.00
N PHE A 476 -18.80 0.61 0.00
CA PHE A 476 -18.42 1.57 1.02
C PHE A 476 -19.53 2.62 1.23
N ALA A 477 -20.10 3.10 0.11
CA ALA A 477 -21.09 4.17 0.07
C ALA A 477 -22.34 3.93 0.94
N TYR A 478 -22.80 2.68 1.07
CA TYR A 478 -23.99 2.36 1.88
C TYR A 478 -23.70 1.52 3.12
N CYS A 479 -22.46 1.04 3.30
CA CYS A 479 -22.07 0.27 4.48
C CYS A 479 -21.31 1.04 5.53
N CYS A 480 -20.69 2.14 5.13
CA CYS A 480 -19.85 2.98 5.98
C CYS A 480 -20.37 4.42 6.05
N ALA A 481 -21.59 4.63 5.56
CA ALA A 481 -22.37 5.84 5.71
C ALA A 481 -22.51 6.19 7.21
N ARG A 482 -21.82 7.25 7.66
CA ARG A 482 -21.97 7.83 9.01
C ARG A 482 -22.74 9.16 8.95
N ASP A 483 -23.23 9.61 10.10
CA ASP A 483 -23.74 10.96 10.33
C ASP A 483 -24.98 11.40 9.51
N GLY A 484 -25.81 10.47 9.01
CA GLY A 484 -27.04 10.78 8.26
C GLY A 484 -27.05 10.32 6.79
N ALA A 485 -25.92 9.78 6.31
CA ALA A 485 -25.82 9.13 5.01
C ALA A 485 -26.63 7.81 4.90
N GLU A 486 -26.98 7.21 6.05
CA GLU A 486 -27.82 6.00 6.14
C GLU A 486 -29.24 6.22 5.59
N ASP A 487 -29.77 7.45 5.65
CA ASP A 487 -31.09 7.79 5.11
C ASP A 487 -31.14 7.74 3.57
N CYS A 488 -29.98 7.78 2.92
CA CYS A 488 -29.84 7.77 1.46
C CYS A 488 -29.74 6.38 0.86
N TYR A 489 -29.43 5.38 1.68
CA TYR A 489 -29.37 3.97 1.32
C TYR A 489 -30.12 3.13 2.35
N ARG A 490 -31.39 2.87 2.07
CA ARG A 490 -32.33 2.24 2.99
C ARG A 490 -32.31 0.72 2.82
N TRP A 491 -31.75 0.04 3.81
CA TRP A 491 -31.69 -1.41 3.86
C TRP A 491 -33.01 -2.03 4.31
N GLY A 492 -33.46 -3.05 3.59
CA GLY A 492 -34.66 -3.79 3.95
C GLY A 492 -35.95 -3.00 3.73
N GLU A 493 -35.92 -1.95 2.91
CA GLU A 493 -37.08 -1.16 2.52
C GLU A 493 -37.23 -1.16 1.00
N ASP A 494 -38.46 -1.25 0.52
CA ASP A 494 -38.82 -1.08 -0.88
C ASP A 494 -39.97 -0.07 -1.03
N SER A 495 -39.90 0.74 -2.09
CA SER A 495 -41.01 1.60 -2.51
C SER A 495 -41.85 0.85 -3.54
N VAL A 496 -42.86 0.12 -3.07
CA VAL A 496 -43.54 -0.91 -3.90
C VAL A 496 -44.35 -0.31 -5.06
N GLY A 497 -44.13 -0.82 -6.28
CA GLY A 497 -44.80 -0.43 -7.52
C GLY A 497 -44.24 0.85 -8.19
N GLN A 498 -44.91 1.31 -9.26
CA GLN A 498 -44.50 2.47 -10.08
C GLN A 498 -43.12 2.32 -10.75
N ASP A 499 -42.79 1.08 -11.12
CA ASP A 499 -41.54 0.75 -11.82
C ASP A 499 -41.58 1.30 -13.25
N LEU A 500 -40.63 2.16 -13.58
CA LEU A 500 -40.41 2.74 -14.91
C LEU A 500 -39.63 1.78 -15.80
N ALA A 501 -38.63 1.11 -15.22
CA ALA A 501 -37.76 0.18 -15.91
C ALA A 501 -37.09 -0.78 -14.92
N VAL A 502 -36.71 -1.95 -15.42
CA VAL A 502 -35.88 -2.92 -14.69
C VAL A 502 -34.58 -3.13 -15.47
N ALA A 503 -33.46 -2.89 -14.81
CA ALA A 503 -32.13 -3.03 -15.36
C ALA A 503 -31.30 -4.03 -14.54
N GLU A 504 -30.19 -4.47 -15.10
CA GLU A 504 -29.18 -5.23 -14.37
C GLU A 504 -28.13 -4.27 -13.80
N ALA A 505 -27.77 -4.47 -12.54
CA ALA A 505 -26.74 -3.69 -11.86
C ALA A 505 -25.89 -4.63 -10.99
N VAL A 506 -24.60 -4.31 -10.83
CA VAL A 506 -23.67 -5.05 -9.98
C VAL A 506 -23.66 -4.53 -8.54
N SER A 507 -24.27 -3.37 -8.27
CA SER A 507 -24.35 -2.77 -6.94
C SER A 507 -25.50 -1.77 -6.81
N GLY A 508 -25.87 -1.44 -5.56
CA GLY A 508 -26.85 -0.39 -5.28
C GLY A 508 -26.40 0.98 -5.77
N VAL A 509 -25.10 1.27 -5.75
CA VAL A 509 -24.52 2.51 -6.30
C VAL A 509 -24.73 2.58 -7.82
N GLN A 510 -24.48 1.48 -8.54
CA GLN A 510 -24.75 1.45 -9.98
C GLN A 510 -26.24 1.57 -10.27
N CYS A 511 -27.10 0.93 -9.47
CA CYS A 511 -28.55 1.07 -9.60
C CYS A 511 -29.01 2.52 -9.41
N ARG A 512 -28.42 3.21 -8.44
CA ARG A 512 -28.62 4.65 -8.23
C ARG A 512 -28.14 5.49 -9.41
N HIS A 513 -26.98 5.18 -10.00
CA HIS A 513 -26.50 5.85 -11.21
C HIS A 513 -27.45 5.67 -12.39
N LEU A 514 -28.02 4.47 -12.57
CA LEU A 514 -29.07 4.23 -13.57
C LEU A 514 -30.31 5.11 -13.31
N CYS A 515 -30.69 5.28 -12.04
CA CYS A 515 -31.77 6.21 -11.69
C CYS A 515 -31.42 7.67 -11.99
N GLN A 516 -30.20 8.11 -11.68
CA GLN A 516 -29.71 9.45 -12.00
C GLN A 516 -29.58 9.70 -13.51
N ALA A 517 -29.37 8.64 -14.30
CA ALA A 517 -29.29 8.71 -15.75
C ALA A 517 -30.67 8.84 -16.42
N SER A 518 -31.69 8.19 -15.86
CA SER A 518 -33.10 8.37 -16.26
C SER A 518 -33.59 9.77 -15.87
N ALA A 519 -34.42 10.44 -16.68
CA ALA A 519 -34.96 11.76 -16.32
C ALA A 519 -36.18 11.67 -15.37
N GLU A 520 -36.90 10.55 -15.43
CA GLU A 520 -38.18 10.34 -14.73
C GLU A 520 -38.03 9.59 -13.41
N CYS A 521 -36.86 8.96 -13.18
CA CYS A 521 -36.61 8.18 -11.98
C CYS A 521 -36.44 9.09 -10.75
N GLY A 522 -37.27 8.86 -9.73
CA GLY A 522 -37.18 9.51 -8.42
C GLY A 522 -36.63 8.60 -7.33
N TYR A 523 -36.85 7.29 -7.45
CA TYR A 523 -36.45 6.27 -6.48
C TYR A 523 -35.90 5.04 -7.18
N TRP A 524 -35.06 4.29 -6.49
CA TRP A 524 -34.49 3.06 -7.01
C TRP A 524 -34.49 1.98 -5.95
N THR A 525 -34.59 0.72 -6.39
CA THR A 525 -34.48 -0.45 -5.54
C THR A 525 -33.55 -1.46 -6.19
N TYR A 526 -32.55 -1.92 -5.46
CA TYR A 526 -31.57 -2.89 -5.88
C TYR A 526 -31.66 -4.17 -5.05
N LEU A 527 -31.66 -5.31 -5.74
CA LEU A 527 -31.59 -6.64 -5.13
C LEU A 527 -30.13 -7.13 -5.18
N VAL A 528 -29.50 -7.25 -4.03
CA VAL A 528 -28.06 -7.61 -3.95
C VAL A 528 -27.81 -9.04 -4.47
N HIS A 529 -26.57 -9.36 -4.84
CA HIS A 529 -26.18 -10.70 -5.32
C HIS A 529 -26.10 -11.75 -4.19
N ALA A 530 -27.18 -11.91 -3.41
CA ALA A 530 -27.27 -12.85 -2.30
C ALA A 530 -27.70 -14.26 -2.78
N PRO A 531 -27.05 -15.34 -2.30
CA PRO A 531 -27.42 -16.71 -2.65
C PRO A 531 -28.84 -17.10 -2.21
N GLU A 532 -29.42 -16.38 -1.25
CA GLU A 532 -30.78 -16.56 -0.74
C GLU A 532 -31.86 -16.02 -1.69
N LEU A 533 -31.51 -15.13 -2.63
CA LEU A 533 -32.43 -14.67 -3.67
C LEU A 533 -32.43 -15.65 -4.86
N SER A 534 -33.55 -15.75 -5.57
CA SER A 534 -33.62 -16.54 -6.80
C SER A 534 -32.68 -15.97 -7.87
N SER A 535 -32.16 -16.82 -8.74
CA SER A 535 -31.20 -16.42 -9.79
C SER A 535 -31.75 -15.33 -10.73
N GLU A 536 -33.07 -15.24 -10.89
CA GLU A 536 -33.75 -14.25 -11.73
C GLU A 536 -33.82 -12.85 -11.11
N LEU A 537 -33.73 -12.78 -9.77
CA LEU A 537 -33.85 -11.55 -8.97
C LEU A 537 -32.51 -10.94 -8.55
N ARG A 538 -31.42 -11.72 -8.52
CA ARG A 538 -30.09 -11.23 -8.14
C ARG A 538 -29.60 -10.15 -9.11
N GLY A 539 -29.12 -9.03 -8.58
CA GLY A 539 -28.57 -7.93 -9.40
C GLY A 539 -29.63 -7.09 -10.11
N ARG A 540 -30.93 -7.27 -9.80
CA ARG A 540 -31.99 -6.48 -10.42
C ARG A 540 -32.09 -5.09 -9.80
N CYS A 541 -32.10 -4.09 -10.67
CA CYS A 541 -32.30 -2.69 -10.35
C CYS A 541 -33.66 -2.22 -10.89
N PHE A 542 -34.56 -1.83 -9.99
CA PHE A 542 -35.87 -1.28 -10.31
C PHE A 542 -35.82 0.24 -10.22
N LEU A 543 -36.02 0.91 -11.35
CA LEU A 543 -36.11 2.36 -11.43
C LEU A 543 -37.57 2.76 -11.27
N LYS A 544 -37.85 3.72 -10.39
CA LYS A 544 -39.22 4.04 -9.97
C LYS A 544 -39.50 5.54 -10.09
N SER A 545 -40.74 5.88 -10.39
CA SER A 545 -41.17 7.29 -10.46
C SER A 545 -41.19 7.94 -9.07
N ALA A 546 -41.24 9.27 -9.02
CA ALA A 546 -41.34 10.00 -7.74
C ALA A 546 -42.60 9.65 -6.93
N ALA A 547 -43.65 9.09 -7.56
CA ALA A 547 -44.88 8.66 -6.89
C ALA A 547 -44.67 7.44 -5.96
N ALA A 548 -43.57 6.70 -6.13
CA ALA A 548 -43.28 5.50 -5.36
C ALA A 548 -43.07 5.76 -3.85
N VAL A 549 -42.65 6.98 -3.45
CA VAL A 549 -42.37 7.31 -2.03
C VAL A 549 -43.58 7.08 -1.11
N SER A 550 -44.79 7.24 -1.65
CA SER A 550 -46.04 7.07 -0.91
C SER A 550 -46.34 5.61 -0.53
N LYS A 551 -45.54 4.66 -1.03
CA LYS A 551 -45.72 3.21 -0.87
C LYS A 551 -44.49 2.52 -0.27
N ALA A 552 -43.67 3.25 0.49
CA ALA A 552 -42.53 2.67 1.20
C ALA A 552 -43.01 1.62 2.23
N GLN A 553 -42.45 0.42 2.17
CA GLN A 553 -42.77 -0.68 3.06
C GLN A 553 -41.50 -1.43 3.47
N LYS A 554 -41.54 -2.07 4.66
CA LYS A 554 -40.50 -3.04 5.04
C LYS A 554 -40.51 -4.20 4.06
N ALA A 555 -39.34 -4.47 3.49
CA ALA A 555 -39.07 -5.48 2.49
C ALA A 555 -38.07 -6.53 3.02
N HIS A 556 -37.36 -7.20 2.12
CA HIS A 556 -36.41 -8.27 2.44
C HIS A 556 -35.03 -7.70 2.85
N PRO A 557 -34.27 -8.34 3.77
CA PRO A 557 -32.92 -7.88 4.19
C PRO A 557 -31.85 -7.81 3.08
N PHE A 558 -32.15 -8.27 1.86
CA PHE A 558 -31.24 -8.22 0.69
C PHE A 558 -31.68 -7.17 -0.34
N VAL A 559 -32.50 -6.22 0.12
CA VAL A 559 -32.98 -5.08 -0.67
C VAL A 559 -32.27 -3.83 -0.16
N VAL A 560 -31.71 -3.06 -1.08
CA VAL A 560 -31.23 -1.70 -0.82
C VAL A 560 -32.01 -0.77 -1.72
N SER A 561 -32.62 0.26 -1.16
CA SER A 561 -33.32 1.28 -1.93
C SER A 561 -32.85 2.69 -1.56
N GLY A 562 -33.26 3.68 -2.34
CA GLY A 562 -32.92 5.06 -2.03
C GLY A 562 -33.59 6.05 -2.97
N GLU A 563 -33.35 7.33 -2.66
CA GLU A 563 -33.71 8.45 -3.52
C GLU A 563 -32.70 8.59 -4.66
N ARG A 564 -33.17 9.15 -5.79
CA ARG A 564 -32.33 9.58 -6.91
C ARG A 564 -31.17 10.46 -6.44
N LEU A 565 -31.48 11.44 -5.58
CA LEU A 565 -30.52 12.39 -5.01
C LEU A 565 -30.52 12.25 -3.49
N CYS A 566 -29.34 12.20 -2.90
CA CYS A 566 -29.20 12.14 -1.45
C CYS A 566 -29.19 13.59 -0.93
N ARG A 567 -30.19 13.93 -0.12
CA ARG A 567 -30.28 15.25 0.50
C ARG A 567 -29.13 15.52 1.46
N PHE A 568 -28.72 14.51 2.22
CA PHE A 568 -27.64 14.61 3.20
C PHE A 568 -26.32 15.07 2.56
N PHE A 569 -25.95 14.49 1.43
CA PHE A 569 -24.73 14.81 0.72
C PHE A 569 -24.83 16.07 -0.16
N ALA A 570 -26.00 16.71 -0.25
CA ALA A 570 -26.29 17.84 -1.13
C ALA A 570 -25.69 17.64 -2.54
N GLU A 571 -25.90 16.45 -3.10
CA GLU A 571 -25.16 15.97 -4.27
C GLU A 571 -25.63 16.57 -5.58
N GLY A 572 -26.71 17.33 -5.57
CA GLY A 572 -27.38 17.74 -6.78
C GLY A 572 -28.36 18.87 -6.56
N LEU A 573 -28.86 19.39 -7.67
CA LEU A 573 -29.88 20.44 -7.72
C LEU A 573 -31.03 19.97 -8.59
N SER A 574 -32.24 20.36 -8.20
CA SER A 574 -33.38 20.33 -9.10
C SER A 574 -33.14 21.28 -10.28
N PRO A 575 -33.82 21.08 -11.42
CA PRO A 575 -33.73 22.00 -12.55
C PRO A 575 -34.06 23.46 -12.16
N ALA A 576 -35.00 23.67 -11.23
CA ALA A 576 -35.36 25.01 -10.76
C ALA A 576 -34.24 25.66 -9.92
N GLU A 577 -33.61 24.91 -9.01
CA GLU A 577 -32.47 25.39 -8.24
C GLU A 577 -31.25 25.64 -9.13
N ALA A 578 -31.00 24.76 -10.11
CA ALA A 578 -29.92 24.93 -11.07
C ALA A 578 -30.12 26.20 -11.93
N ALA A 579 -31.37 26.52 -12.28
CA ALA A 579 -31.72 27.74 -13.02
C ALA A 579 -31.56 29.02 -12.18
N GLY A 580 -31.71 28.94 -10.86
CA GLY A 580 -31.57 30.07 -9.94
C GLY A 580 -30.14 30.41 -9.51
N ARG A 581 -29.12 29.70 -10.02
CA ARG A 581 -27.71 29.92 -9.65
C ARG A 581 -27.17 31.26 -10.14
N GLN A 582 -26.25 31.80 -9.37
CA GLN A 582 -25.44 32.96 -9.73
C GLN A 582 -23.98 32.54 -9.90
N GLY A 583 -23.30 33.11 -10.89
CA GLY A 583 -21.88 32.85 -11.12
C GLY A 583 -20.97 33.74 -10.29
N LEU A 584 -19.68 33.41 -10.30
CA LEU A 584 -18.64 34.19 -9.61
C LEU A 584 -18.63 35.64 -10.10
N ALA A 585 -18.77 36.58 -9.16
CA ALA A 585 -18.64 38.01 -9.41
C ALA A 585 -17.16 38.39 -9.66
N GLY A 586 -16.90 39.27 -10.63
CA GLY A 586 -15.57 39.84 -10.86
C GLY A 586 -14.53 38.90 -11.50
N ALA A 587 -14.91 37.68 -11.91
CA ALA A 587 -13.99 36.66 -12.44
C ALA A 587 -13.74 36.73 -13.97
N TRP A 588 -14.32 37.71 -14.67
CA TRP A 588 -14.35 37.79 -16.13
C TRP A 588 -13.45 38.90 -16.68
N LYS A 589 -12.71 38.62 -17.75
CA LYS A 589 -11.91 39.62 -18.48
C LYS A 589 -12.19 39.51 -19.98
N THR A 590 -12.50 40.63 -20.64
CA THR A 590 -12.86 40.67 -22.07
C THR A 590 -11.62 40.97 -22.92
N THR A 591 -11.56 40.51 -24.19
CA THR A 591 -10.52 40.97 -25.15
C THR A 591 -10.99 42.11 -26.08
N THR A 592 -12.24 42.55 -25.95
CA THR A 592 -12.81 43.71 -26.65
C THR A 592 -13.43 44.76 -25.72
N GLU A 593 -13.23 46.03 -26.05
CA GLU A 593 -13.84 47.19 -25.40
C GLU A 593 -15.37 47.16 -25.51
N ALA A 594 -16.07 47.26 -24.37
CA ALA A 594 -17.42 47.82 -24.32
C ALA A 594 -17.37 49.01 -23.35
N ALA A 595 -17.63 50.21 -23.87
CA ALA A 595 -17.61 51.46 -23.13
C ALA A 595 -18.81 51.58 -22.17
N GLY A 596 -18.53 51.89 -20.89
CA GLY A 596 -19.49 52.28 -19.84
C GLY A 596 -20.16 51.09 -19.12
N SER A 597 -20.37 51.05 -17.81
CA SER A 597 -20.24 52.02 -16.72
C SER A 597 -20.26 51.28 -15.37
N GLY A 598 -19.50 51.72 -14.37
CA GLY A 598 -19.84 51.55 -12.95
C GLY A 598 -19.22 50.35 -12.22
N SER A 599 -18.25 50.64 -11.35
CA SER A 599 -17.91 49.98 -10.08
C SER A 599 -18.03 48.45 -9.99
N ASP A 600 -16.98 47.74 -10.43
CA ASP A 600 -16.26 46.68 -9.67
C ASP A 600 -15.39 45.85 -10.64
N GLY A 601 -14.06 46.02 -10.58
CA GLY A 601 -13.09 45.01 -10.99
C GLY A 601 -12.83 44.72 -12.49
N LEU A 602 -12.85 45.70 -13.39
CA LEU A 602 -12.37 45.52 -14.79
C LEU A 602 -11.01 46.21 -15.02
N LEU A 603 -10.10 45.46 -15.66
CA LEU A 603 -8.77 45.92 -16.04
C LEU A 603 -8.83 46.65 -17.40
N PRO A 604 -8.17 47.81 -17.57
CA PRO A 604 -8.16 48.55 -18.84
C PRO A 604 -7.22 47.92 -19.89
N GLY A 605 -7.61 47.92 -21.17
CA GLY A 605 -6.70 47.71 -22.32
C GLY A 605 -6.68 46.32 -22.95
N SER A 606 -7.84 45.77 -23.31
CA SER A 606 -8.00 44.43 -23.88
C SER A 606 -7.18 44.17 -25.17
N GLY A 607 -6.47 43.05 -25.24
CA GLY A 607 -5.60 42.71 -26.39
C GLY A 607 -4.25 43.44 -26.43
N THR A 608 -3.95 44.28 -25.43
CA THR A 608 -2.64 44.92 -25.27
C THR A 608 -1.72 44.07 -24.40
N ALA A 609 -0.40 44.32 -24.48
CA ALA A 609 0.59 43.67 -23.62
C ALA A 609 0.29 43.86 -22.11
N GLY A 610 -0.30 45.00 -21.71
CA GLY A 610 -0.70 45.26 -20.32
C GLY A 610 -1.78 44.31 -19.84
N TRP A 611 -2.80 44.05 -20.67
CA TRP A 611 -3.86 43.12 -20.32
C TRP A 611 -3.37 41.68 -20.20
N PHE A 612 -2.50 41.21 -21.10
CA PHE A 612 -1.94 39.85 -21.02
C PHE A 612 -1.08 39.67 -19.76
N LEU A 613 -0.37 40.71 -19.32
CA LEU A 613 0.40 40.68 -18.07
C LEU A 613 -0.52 40.53 -16.85
N GLU A 614 -1.63 41.24 -16.83
CA GLU A 614 -2.58 41.14 -15.71
C GLU A 614 -3.40 39.85 -15.75
N ALA A 615 -3.77 39.35 -16.93
CA ALA A 615 -4.40 38.04 -17.11
C ALA A 615 -3.46 36.90 -16.68
N SER A 616 -2.16 37.03 -16.96
CA SER A 616 -1.12 36.12 -16.46
C SER A 616 -1.06 36.13 -14.92
N LYS A 617 -1.11 37.31 -14.29
CA LYS A 617 -1.16 37.43 -12.82
C LYS A 617 -2.43 36.79 -12.26
N ALA A 618 -3.58 36.99 -12.90
CA ALA A 618 -4.83 36.36 -12.50
C ALA A 618 -4.73 34.82 -12.58
N LEU A 619 -4.15 34.27 -13.64
CA LEU A 619 -3.89 32.84 -13.76
C LEU A 619 -2.95 32.33 -12.66
N GLU A 620 -1.93 33.11 -12.27
CA GLU A 620 -1.01 32.77 -11.18
C GLU A 620 -1.64 32.85 -9.78
N GLU A 621 -2.48 33.86 -9.55
CA GLU A 621 -3.12 34.15 -8.27
C GLU A 621 -4.36 33.30 -8.03
N GLN A 622 -5.29 33.29 -8.98
CA GLN A 622 -6.59 32.62 -8.88
C GLN A 622 -6.55 31.18 -9.39
N GLY A 623 -5.60 30.86 -10.27
CA GLY A 623 -5.46 29.55 -10.92
C GLY A 623 -6.31 29.41 -12.19
N PHE A 624 -7.08 30.42 -12.57
CA PHE A 624 -7.79 30.48 -13.85
C PHE A 624 -7.98 31.92 -14.33
N VAL A 625 -8.27 32.06 -15.62
CA VAL A 625 -8.72 33.30 -16.26
C VAL A 625 -9.66 32.96 -17.42
N VAL A 626 -10.63 33.82 -17.70
CA VAL A 626 -11.52 33.65 -18.85
C VAL A 626 -11.32 34.77 -19.86
N ILE A 627 -11.27 34.39 -21.13
CA ILE A 627 -11.11 35.24 -22.30
C ILE A 627 -12.44 35.20 -23.07
N LEU A 628 -13.25 36.28 -23.07
CA LEU A 628 -14.63 36.20 -23.59
C LEU A 628 -14.78 35.96 -25.10
N ASP A 629 -13.76 36.26 -25.90
CA ASP A 629 -13.83 36.27 -27.37
C ASP A 629 -12.61 35.59 -28.02
N ALA A 630 -12.12 34.54 -27.37
CA ALA A 630 -10.98 33.76 -27.84
C ALA A 630 -11.24 33.01 -29.15
N LEU A 631 -12.45 32.48 -29.37
CA LEU A 631 -12.78 31.62 -30.51
C LEU A 631 -13.83 32.28 -31.42
N LYS A 632 -13.35 32.90 -32.51
CA LYS A 632 -14.22 33.56 -33.50
C LYS A 632 -14.87 32.58 -34.47
N GLU A 633 -14.10 31.61 -34.96
CA GLU A 633 -14.57 30.57 -35.89
C GLU A 633 -14.87 29.27 -35.13
N ARG A 634 -16.16 29.04 -34.84
CA ARG A 634 -16.60 27.91 -33.99
C ARG A 634 -17.50 26.88 -34.67
N ALA A 635 -18.01 27.17 -35.87
CA ALA A 635 -19.04 26.34 -36.52
C ALA A 635 -18.57 24.91 -36.80
N GLU A 636 -17.36 24.74 -37.33
CA GLU A 636 -16.82 23.41 -37.67
C GLU A 636 -16.59 22.55 -36.42
N VAL A 637 -15.92 23.09 -35.40
CA VAL A 637 -15.69 22.35 -34.14
C VAL A 637 -17.00 22.05 -33.41
N GLN A 638 -17.99 22.94 -33.47
CA GLN A 638 -19.32 22.71 -32.89
C GLN A 638 -20.06 21.58 -33.60
N GLN A 639 -20.04 21.57 -34.93
CA GLN A 639 -20.64 20.48 -35.70
C GLN A 639 -19.98 19.14 -35.37
N VAL A 640 -18.64 19.07 -35.42
CA VAL A 640 -17.89 17.83 -35.14
C VAL A 640 -18.08 17.37 -33.69
N ALA A 641 -18.07 18.29 -32.72
CA ALA A 641 -18.33 17.97 -31.31
C ALA A 641 -19.74 17.37 -31.11
N GLN A 642 -20.74 17.91 -31.81
CA GLN A 642 -22.10 17.37 -31.78
C GLN A 642 -22.17 15.97 -32.41
N GLU A 643 -21.55 15.77 -33.58
CA GLU A 643 -21.51 14.46 -34.25
C GLU A 643 -20.83 13.39 -33.39
N VAL A 644 -19.74 13.77 -32.70
CA VAL A 644 -19.05 12.90 -31.74
C VAL A 644 -19.94 12.59 -30.54
N ALA A 645 -20.58 13.59 -29.96
CA ALA A 645 -21.49 13.40 -28.82
C ALA A 645 -22.63 12.45 -29.21
N ASP A 646 -23.27 12.66 -30.37
CA ASP A 646 -24.35 11.79 -30.87
C ASP A 646 -23.87 10.35 -31.08
N ARG A 647 -22.63 10.16 -31.56
CA ARG A 647 -22.04 8.83 -31.72
C ARG A 647 -21.81 8.14 -30.37
N MET A 648 -21.32 8.87 -29.37
CA MET A 648 -21.17 8.34 -28.00
C MET A 648 -22.53 7.98 -27.39
N LEU A 649 -23.56 8.82 -27.57
CA LEU A 649 -24.91 8.56 -27.07
C LEU A 649 -25.61 7.38 -27.74
N ARG A 650 -25.26 7.04 -28.98
CA ARG A 650 -25.73 5.80 -29.64
C ARG A 650 -25.16 4.54 -29.00
N GLN A 651 -23.93 4.60 -28.46
CA GLN A 651 -23.29 3.48 -27.77
C GLN A 651 -23.65 3.41 -26.27
N ASP A 652 -24.22 4.47 -25.71
CA ASP A 652 -24.66 4.55 -24.31
C ASP A 652 -26.16 4.95 -24.21
N PRO A 653 -27.09 4.04 -24.58
CA PRO A 653 -28.53 4.31 -24.55
C PRO A 653 -29.02 4.66 -23.14
N ASP A 654 -28.41 4.08 -22.10
CA ASP A 654 -28.78 4.25 -20.69
C ASP A 654 -28.29 5.57 -20.08
N ARG A 655 -27.47 6.34 -20.82
CA ARG A 655 -26.91 7.63 -20.40
C ARG A 655 -26.02 7.55 -19.15
N LEU A 656 -25.31 6.44 -18.96
CA LEU A 656 -24.43 6.23 -17.79
C LEU A 656 -23.18 7.10 -17.83
N GLY A 657 -22.69 7.45 -19.01
CA GLY A 657 -21.50 8.27 -19.19
C GLY A 657 -20.18 7.61 -18.78
N ASN A 658 -19.07 8.18 -19.25
CA ASN A 658 -17.70 7.84 -18.79
C ASN A 658 -17.13 8.88 -17.80
N ARG A 659 -17.96 9.84 -17.36
CA ARG A 659 -17.67 10.81 -16.28
C ARG A 659 -18.82 10.92 -15.27
N GLY A 660 -19.58 9.83 -15.12
CA GLY A 660 -20.80 9.79 -14.31
C GLY A 660 -22.08 9.97 -15.13
N PRO A 661 -23.26 9.73 -14.52
CA PRO A 661 -24.55 9.77 -15.20
C PRO A 661 -24.72 11.05 -16.00
N ARG A 662 -25.00 10.89 -17.30
CA ARG A 662 -25.25 11.98 -18.26
C ARG A 662 -24.07 12.93 -18.50
N ARG A 663 -22.85 12.55 -18.10
CA ARG A 663 -21.59 13.29 -18.30
C ARG A 663 -20.57 12.49 -19.09
N TYR A 664 -19.90 13.16 -20.03
CA TYR A 664 -19.02 12.48 -20.97
C TYR A 664 -17.72 13.25 -21.19
N SER A 665 -16.60 12.53 -21.17
CA SER A 665 -15.32 13.00 -21.69
C SER A 665 -15.17 12.56 -23.14
N PHE A 666 -14.93 13.52 -24.03
CA PHE A 666 -14.53 13.23 -25.40
C PHE A 666 -13.25 12.41 -25.39
N GLY A 667 -12.18 12.95 -24.79
CA GLY A 667 -10.87 12.29 -24.72
C GLY A 667 -10.95 10.86 -24.16
N GLY A 668 -11.70 10.64 -23.07
CA GLY A 668 -11.91 9.33 -22.48
C GLY A 668 -12.63 8.30 -23.37
N ALA A 669 -13.26 8.71 -24.47
CA ALA A 669 -13.85 7.82 -25.47
C ALA A 669 -12.95 7.59 -26.70
N SER A 670 -11.82 8.29 -26.79
CA SER A 670 -10.85 8.19 -27.88
C SER A 670 -9.71 7.24 -27.52
N ARG A 671 -9.28 6.41 -28.48
CA ARG A 671 -8.09 5.55 -28.36
C ARG A 671 -6.79 6.33 -28.20
N THR A 672 -6.78 7.59 -28.61
CA THR A 672 -5.62 8.48 -28.44
C THR A 672 -5.70 9.30 -27.16
N LEU A 673 -6.78 9.19 -26.38
CA LEU A 673 -7.11 10.06 -25.24
C LEU A 673 -7.36 11.54 -25.62
N HIS A 674 -7.25 11.88 -26.91
CA HIS A 674 -7.41 13.22 -27.45
C HIS A 674 -8.30 13.21 -28.71
N MET A 675 -8.70 14.39 -29.16
CA MET A 675 -9.55 14.61 -30.36
C MET A 675 -8.84 15.40 -31.46
N MET A 676 -7.55 15.69 -31.31
CA MET A 676 -6.77 16.50 -32.27
C MET A 676 -6.64 15.90 -33.68
N HIS A 677 -7.07 14.65 -33.86
CA HIS A 677 -7.16 13.98 -35.16
C HIS A 677 -8.49 14.20 -35.88
N LEU A 678 -9.49 14.81 -35.21
CA LEU A 678 -10.76 15.16 -35.82
C LEU A 678 -10.71 16.59 -36.38
N PRO A 679 -11.36 16.85 -37.53
CA PRO A 679 -11.38 18.17 -38.15
C PRO A 679 -11.89 19.27 -37.21
N GLY A 680 -11.21 20.40 -37.20
CA GLY A 680 -11.57 21.59 -36.40
C GLY A 680 -11.04 21.55 -34.97
N TRP A 681 -10.73 20.38 -34.40
CA TRP A 681 -10.16 20.29 -33.05
C TRP A 681 -8.72 20.77 -33.00
N GLU A 682 -7.95 20.55 -34.07
CA GLU A 682 -6.56 21.00 -34.18
C GLU A 682 -6.42 22.52 -34.05
N ARG A 683 -7.45 23.26 -34.48
CA ARG A 683 -7.47 24.73 -34.42
C ARG A 683 -7.55 25.26 -32.99
N LEU A 684 -8.02 24.45 -32.04
CA LEU A 684 -8.02 24.83 -30.63
C LEU A 684 -6.61 24.96 -30.07
N LEU A 685 -5.62 24.25 -30.63
CA LEU A 685 -4.20 24.43 -30.30
C LEU A 685 -3.63 25.73 -30.88
N ASP A 686 -4.21 26.23 -31.98
CA ASP A 686 -3.73 27.38 -32.74
C ASP A 686 -4.61 28.61 -32.51
N ASN A 687 -4.60 29.10 -31.26
CA ASN A 687 -5.40 30.24 -30.84
C ASN A 687 -4.50 31.42 -30.38
N ALA A 688 -4.60 32.56 -31.06
CA ALA A 688 -3.74 33.71 -30.81
C ALA A 688 -3.90 34.30 -29.39
N ALA A 689 -5.14 34.44 -28.88
CA ALA A 689 -5.36 35.01 -27.55
C ALA A 689 -4.79 34.11 -26.44
N VAL A 690 -4.97 32.80 -26.57
CA VAL A 690 -4.37 31.80 -25.68
C VAL A 690 -2.86 31.82 -25.77
N HIS A 691 -2.31 31.89 -26.99
CA HIS A 691 -0.87 31.99 -27.21
C HIS A 691 -0.25 33.17 -26.49
N PHE A 692 -0.77 34.39 -26.68
CA PHE A 692 -0.22 35.59 -26.07
C PHE A 692 -0.29 35.54 -24.54
N LEU A 693 -1.37 34.98 -23.99
CA LEU A 693 -1.47 34.75 -22.55
C LEU A 693 -0.40 33.76 -22.06
N LEU A 694 -0.28 32.60 -22.71
CA LEU A 694 0.68 31.56 -22.29
C LEU A 694 2.14 31.99 -22.49
N ALA A 695 2.45 32.72 -23.55
CA ALA A 695 3.77 33.31 -23.78
C ALA A 695 4.11 34.36 -22.71
N THR A 696 3.12 35.13 -22.24
CA THR A 696 3.31 36.06 -21.12
C THR A 696 3.48 35.33 -19.80
N TYR A 697 2.72 34.25 -19.57
CA TYR A 697 2.74 33.47 -18.33
C TYR A 697 3.98 32.60 -18.19
N TYR A 698 4.34 31.81 -19.20
CA TYR A 698 5.48 30.89 -19.17
C TYR A 698 6.80 31.50 -19.63
N GLU A 699 6.76 32.59 -20.41
CA GLU A 699 7.80 33.06 -21.35
C GLU A 699 7.68 32.40 -22.73
N GLU A 700 8.06 33.14 -23.77
CA GLU A 700 7.96 32.69 -25.16
C GLU A 700 8.84 31.46 -25.39
N GLY A 701 8.27 30.43 -26.03
CA GLY A 701 8.95 29.15 -26.25
C GLY A 701 9.03 28.23 -25.02
N ALA A 702 8.49 28.61 -23.85
CA ALA A 702 8.60 27.83 -22.62
C ALA A 702 7.45 26.82 -22.37
N PHE A 703 6.61 26.55 -23.38
CA PHE A 703 5.50 25.60 -23.30
C PHE A 703 5.30 24.84 -24.62
N LEU A 704 4.60 23.70 -24.55
CA LEU A 704 4.26 22.83 -25.69
C LEU A 704 2.77 22.48 -25.64
N ALA A 705 2.18 22.20 -26.81
CA ALA A 705 0.88 21.54 -26.88
C ALA A 705 1.03 20.05 -26.51
N CYS A 706 0.03 19.50 -25.81
CA CYS A 706 -0.03 18.07 -25.50
C CYS A 706 -1.28 17.36 -26.03
N GLY A 707 -2.28 18.12 -26.48
CA GLY A 707 -3.49 17.57 -27.09
C GLY A 707 -4.74 18.23 -26.53
N GLY A 708 -5.83 17.48 -26.49
CA GLY A 708 -7.08 17.92 -25.87
C GLY A 708 -8.27 17.09 -26.35
N GLY A 709 -9.30 17.01 -25.54
CA GLY A 709 -10.57 16.37 -25.84
C GLY A 709 -11.73 17.19 -25.27
N GLY A 710 -11.73 17.48 -23.97
CA GLY A 710 -12.82 18.21 -23.31
C GLY A 710 -13.99 17.30 -22.98
N ASP A 711 -15.15 17.90 -22.72
CA ASP A 711 -16.30 17.18 -22.17
C ASP A 711 -17.64 17.72 -22.67
N PHE A 712 -18.70 16.93 -22.49
CA PHE A 712 -20.06 17.39 -22.65
C PHE A 712 -21.00 16.86 -21.56
N VAL A 713 -22.05 17.65 -21.28
CA VAL A 713 -23.04 17.37 -20.24
C VAL A 713 -24.43 17.45 -20.84
N LEU A 714 -25.28 16.44 -20.59
CA LEU A 714 -26.63 16.42 -21.15
C LEU A 714 -27.62 17.28 -20.33
N PRO A 715 -28.73 17.72 -20.97
CA PRO A 715 -29.92 18.24 -20.31
C PRO A 715 -30.36 17.38 -19.12
N GLY A 716 -30.82 17.98 -18.02
CA GLY A 716 -31.38 17.25 -16.89
C GLY A 716 -30.37 16.41 -16.09
N THR A 717 -29.07 16.71 -16.23
CA THR A 717 -28.05 16.20 -15.31
C THR A 717 -28.29 16.80 -13.94
N SER A 718 -28.58 16.00 -12.92
CA SER A 718 -29.02 16.51 -11.62
C SER A 718 -27.93 16.56 -10.54
N THR A 719 -26.78 15.91 -10.76
CA THR A 719 -25.71 15.75 -9.76
C THR A 719 -24.54 16.69 -9.99
N PHE A 720 -23.77 17.00 -8.95
CA PHE A 720 -22.43 17.58 -9.05
C PHE A 720 -21.40 16.47 -9.32
N GLN A 721 -20.32 16.83 -10.00
CA GLN A 721 -19.11 16.01 -10.10
C GLN A 721 -18.15 16.43 -8.97
N SER A 722 -17.59 15.47 -8.25
CA SER A 722 -16.60 15.72 -7.19
C SER A 722 -15.44 16.60 -7.69
N LEU A 723 -14.96 17.48 -6.82
CA LEU A 723 -13.80 18.31 -7.12
C LEU A 723 -12.56 17.43 -7.39
N HIS A 724 -11.84 17.77 -8.45
CA HIS A 724 -10.59 17.12 -8.83
C HIS A 724 -9.64 18.12 -9.48
N LEU A 725 -8.39 17.69 -9.64
CA LEU A 725 -7.40 18.33 -10.49
C LEU A 725 -7.00 17.36 -11.63
N ASP A 726 -6.57 17.89 -12.77
CA ASP A 726 -6.35 17.13 -14.02
C ASP A 726 -4.88 16.70 -14.21
N VAL A 727 -4.01 16.93 -13.23
CA VAL A 727 -2.58 16.63 -13.30
C VAL A 727 -2.10 15.82 -12.09
N GLY A 728 -1.36 14.73 -12.32
CA GLY A 728 -0.82 13.85 -11.27
C GLY A 728 0.69 14.06 -11.02
N GLY A 729 1.20 13.58 -9.88
CA GLY A 729 2.63 13.64 -9.53
C GLY A 729 2.98 14.82 -8.60
N PRO A 730 4.28 15.18 -8.44
CA PRO A 730 4.72 16.26 -7.55
C PRO A 730 4.45 17.66 -8.14
N VAL A 731 3.22 17.90 -8.56
CA VAL A 731 2.79 19.06 -9.37
C VAL A 731 2.93 20.40 -8.64
N HIS A 732 2.92 20.38 -7.30
CA HIS A 732 3.13 21.57 -6.47
C HIS A 732 4.62 21.89 -6.23
N SER A 733 5.54 21.07 -6.75
CA SER A 733 6.98 21.40 -6.72
C SER A 733 7.38 22.45 -7.76
N LEU A 734 6.51 22.71 -8.74
CA LEU A 734 6.69 23.74 -9.74
C LEU A 734 5.99 25.03 -9.35
N HIS A 735 6.70 26.15 -9.48
CA HIS A 735 6.16 27.49 -9.20
C HIS A 735 5.03 27.83 -10.19
N LYS A 736 5.31 27.77 -11.49
CA LYS A 736 4.31 27.92 -12.55
C LYS A 736 3.52 26.62 -12.73
N ALA A 737 2.33 26.71 -13.34
CA ALA A 737 1.49 25.55 -13.62
C ALA A 737 2.28 24.49 -14.42
N PRO A 738 2.23 23.19 -14.03
CA PRO A 738 2.84 22.14 -14.84
C PRO A 738 2.18 22.03 -16.22
N ALA A 739 0.86 22.22 -16.23
CA ALA A 739 0.01 22.14 -17.41
C ALA A 739 -1.18 23.11 -17.28
N VAL A 740 -1.65 23.60 -18.43
CA VAL A 740 -2.80 24.49 -18.56
C VAL A 740 -3.82 23.86 -19.50
N GLY A 741 -5.06 23.79 -19.06
CA GLY A 741 -6.20 23.39 -19.88
C GLY A 741 -7.00 24.61 -20.33
N VAL A 742 -7.41 24.62 -21.59
CA VAL A 742 -8.20 25.69 -22.19
C VAL A 742 -9.48 25.12 -22.76
N ASN A 743 -10.59 25.37 -22.09
CA ASN A 743 -11.90 24.92 -22.52
C ASN A 743 -12.62 26.02 -23.31
N PHE A 744 -13.17 25.69 -24.46
CA PHE A 744 -13.84 26.64 -25.34
C PHE A 744 -15.36 26.51 -25.26
N VAL A 745 -16.03 27.65 -25.09
CA VAL A 745 -17.48 27.76 -25.00
C VAL A 745 -18.05 27.89 -26.41
N LEU A 746 -18.72 26.84 -26.90
CA LEU A 746 -19.23 26.82 -28.29
C LEU A 746 -20.60 27.48 -28.45
N GLU A 747 -21.40 27.59 -27.39
CA GLU A 747 -22.72 28.20 -27.35
C GLU A 747 -22.86 29.03 -26.06
N ASP A 748 -23.78 30.00 -26.04
CA ASP A 748 -23.98 30.85 -24.86
C ASP A 748 -24.33 29.98 -23.65
N LEU A 749 -23.54 30.14 -22.59
CA LEU A 749 -23.60 29.33 -21.38
C LEU A 749 -24.23 30.15 -20.27
N SER A 750 -25.49 29.87 -19.95
CA SER A 750 -26.13 30.45 -18.77
C SER A 750 -25.68 29.74 -17.48
N CYS A 751 -26.07 30.30 -16.33
CA CYS A 751 -25.85 29.63 -15.05
C CYS A 751 -26.67 28.35 -14.85
N ALA A 752 -27.66 28.11 -15.72
CA ALA A 752 -28.46 26.89 -15.73
C ALA A 752 -27.78 25.76 -16.52
N ASP A 753 -26.86 26.08 -17.43
CA ASP A 753 -26.40 25.18 -18.49
C ASP A 753 -25.19 24.34 -18.10
N ALA A 754 -25.21 23.75 -16.91
CA ALA A 754 -24.07 23.02 -16.34
C ALA A 754 -22.72 23.76 -16.46
N PRO A 755 -22.62 25.01 -15.96
CA PRO A 755 -21.37 25.73 -15.96
C PRO A 755 -20.27 24.97 -15.23
N LEU A 756 -19.02 25.19 -15.65
CA LEU A 756 -17.87 24.62 -14.96
C LEU A 756 -17.75 25.23 -13.56
N ARG A 757 -17.61 24.39 -12.54
CA ARG A 757 -17.29 24.81 -11.17
C ARG A 757 -15.79 24.86 -10.99
N VAL A 758 -15.29 25.91 -10.36
CA VAL A 758 -13.86 26.09 -10.03
C VAL A 758 -13.74 26.61 -8.61
N VAL A 759 -12.70 26.22 -7.88
CA VAL A 759 -12.40 26.76 -6.54
C VAL A 759 -11.18 27.68 -6.64
N PRO A 760 -11.34 29.02 -6.59
CA PRO A 760 -10.22 29.94 -6.69
C PRO A 760 -9.11 29.63 -5.66
N PHE A 761 -7.85 29.91 -6.03
CA PHE A 761 -6.65 29.71 -5.20
C PHE A 761 -6.28 28.25 -4.88
N SER A 762 -7.12 27.27 -5.24
CA SER A 762 -6.91 25.87 -4.87
C SER A 762 -5.72 25.19 -5.55
N HIS A 763 -5.21 25.73 -6.67
CA HIS A 763 -3.98 25.24 -7.32
C HIS A 763 -2.72 25.35 -6.44
N ARG A 764 -2.77 26.21 -5.41
CA ARG A 764 -1.73 26.37 -4.38
C ARG A 764 -1.93 25.43 -3.19
N ASN A 765 -3.10 24.81 -3.07
CA ASN A 765 -3.39 23.88 -2.01
C ASN A 765 -2.77 22.52 -2.33
N THR A 766 -1.90 22.04 -1.44
CA THR A 766 -1.25 20.73 -1.57
C THR A 766 -2.06 19.58 -0.99
N SER A 767 -3.23 19.89 -0.39
CA SER A 767 -4.17 18.90 0.12
C SER A 767 -5.01 18.32 -1.03
N GLU A 768 -5.68 17.20 -0.79
CA GLU A 768 -6.67 16.68 -1.73
C GLU A 768 -7.99 17.50 -1.66
N PRO A 769 -8.73 17.60 -2.77
CA PRO A 769 -10.07 18.20 -2.76
C PRO A 769 -10.98 17.47 -1.76
N PRO A 770 -11.88 18.17 -1.07
CA PRO A 770 -12.86 17.53 -0.20
C PRO A 770 -13.78 16.61 -1.02
N ASP A 771 -14.21 15.52 -0.38
CA ASP A 771 -15.29 14.65 -0.86
C ASP A 771 -16.58 15.46 -1.03
N LEU A 772 -17.43 15.12 -2.01
CA LEU A 772 -18.67 15.82 -2.33
C LEU A 772 -19.61 15.97 -1.11
N SER A 773 -19.56 15.02 -0.19
CA SER A 773 -20.28 15.03 1.09
C SER A 773 -19.78 16.11 2.07
N ARG A 774 -18.52 16.52 1.96
CA ARG A 774 -17.84 17.50 2.81
C ARG A 774 -17.54 18.81 2.10
N GLU A 775 -17.83 18.91 0.81
CA GLU A 775 -17.74 20.13 0.03
C GLU A 775 -18.70 21.19 0.58
N PRO A 776 -18.19 22.33 1.10
CA PRO A 776 -19.05 23.42 1.54
C PRO A 776 -19.75 24.09 0.36
N TRP A 777 -20.88 24.74 0.65
CA TRP A 777 -21.79 25.25 -0.38
C TRP A 777 -21.19 26.37 -1.24
N ASP A 778 -20.29 27.18 -0.68
CA ASP A 778 -19.51 28.19 -1.39
C ASP A 778 -18.69 27.56 -2.53
N MET A 779 -18.06 26.41 -2.29
CA MET A 779 -17.37 25.65 -3.35
C MET A 779 -18.37 25.13 -4.38
N LYS A 780 -19.50 24.56 -3.95
CA LYS A 780 -20.54 24.02 -4.86
C LYS A 780 -21.17 25.09 -5.77
N SER A 781 -21.33 26.30 -5.24
CA SER A 781 -21.90 27.45 -5.94
C SER A 781 -20.86 28.27 -6.73
N SER A 782 -19.57 27.97 -6.59
CA SER A 782 -18.48 28.65 -7.30
C SER A 782 -18.41 28.23 -8.78
N VAL A 783 -19.32 28.78 -9.59
CA VAL A 783 -19.50 28.42 -10.99
C VAL A 783 -19.14 29.54 -11.96
N LEU A 784 -18.67 29.13 -13.13
CA LEU A 784 -18.29 30.01 -14.20
C LEU A 784 -19.46 30.27 -15.17
N CYS A 785 -20.26 31.31 -14.89
CA CYS A 785 -21.37 31.76 -15.73
C CYS A 785 -21.79 33.23 -15.45
N PRO A 786 -22.56 33.86 -16.35
CA PRO A 786 -22.80 33.45 -17.73
C PRO A 786 -21.54 33.64 -18.59
N LEU A 787 -21.39 32.84 -19.64
CA LEU A 787 -20.30 32.98 -20.61
C LEU A 787 -20.86 33.08 -22.03
N PRO A 788 -20.44 34.08 -22.83
CA PRO A 788 -20.82 34.15 -24.23
C PRO A 788 -20.11 33.04 -25.01
N ALA A 789 -20.73 32.65 -26.12
CA ALA A 789 -20.08 31.76 -27.05
C ALA A 789 -18.84 32.40 -27.67
N GLY A 790 -17.80 31.59 -27.84
CA GLY A 790 -16.46 32.06 -28.23
C GLY A 790 -15.53 32.32 -27.04
N ALA A 791 -16.04 32.25 -25.80
CA ALA A 791 -15.18 32.38 -24.62
C ALA A 791 -14.23 31.18 -24.46
N ALA A 792 -13.03 31.43 -23.91
CA ALA A 792 -12.09 30.39 -23.49
C ALA A 792 -11.82 30.50 -21.99
N ILE A 793 -11.99 29.37 -21.29
CA ILE A 793 -11.68 29.22 -19.86
C ILE A 793 -10.28 28.60 -19.77
N VAL A 794 -9.30 29.40 -19.35
CA VAL A 794 -7.90 29.00 -19.20
C VAL A 794 -7.63 28.66 -17.74
N ARG A 795 -7.14 27.46 -17.45
CA ARG A 795 -7.02 26.91 -16.09
C ARG A 795 -5.66 26.28 -15.86
N ASP A 796 -5.04 26.58 -14.72
CA ASP A 796 -4.00 25.73 -14.15
C ASP A 796 -4.64 24.36 -13.83
N LEU A 797 -4.08 23.27 -14.37
CA LEU A 797 -4.67 21.95 -14.19
C LEU A 797 -4.59 21.43 -12.74
N ARG A 798 -3.88 22.12 -11.84
CA ARG A 798 -3.92 21.87 -10.38
C ARG A 798 -5.17 22.45 -9.71
N LEU A 799 -5.86 23.40 -10.37
CA LEU A 799 -7.05 24.05 -9.83
C LEU A 799 -8.17 23.02 -9.64
N TRP A 800 -8.72 22.97 -8.43
CA TRP A 800 -9.87 22.12 -8.13
C TRP A 800 -11.09 22.60 -8.91
N HIS A 801 -11.70 21.68 -9.64
CA HIS A 801 -12.85 21.97 -10.48
C HIS A 801 -13.76 20.75 -10.60
N GLY A 802 -14.97 20.97 -11.13
CA GLY A 802 -15.92 19.90 -11.39
C GLY A 802 -17.11 20.33 -12.23
N GLY A 803 -17.83 19.37 -12.80
CA GLY A 803 -19.10 19.61 -13.48
C GLY A 803 -20.25 19.90 -12.52
N THR A 804 -21.24 20.66 -12.99
CA THR A 804 -22.44 21.02 -12.20
C THR A 804 -23.74 20.55 -12.86
N PRO A 805 -24.87 20.51 -12.14
CA PRO A 805 -26.17 20.14 -12.70
C PRO A 805 -26.58 21.00 -13.91
N SER A 806 -27.35 20.43 -14.83
CA SER A 806 -27.87 21.09 -16.03
C SER A 806 -29.39 21.17 -16.01
N ALA A 807 -29.92 22.37 -16.16
CA ALA A 807 -31.32 22.62 -16.51
C ALA A 807 -31.49 23.03 -17.99
N ALA A 808 -30.42 22.91 -18.79
CA ALA A 808 -30.43 23.24 -20.21
C ALA A 808 -31.40 22.34 -21.00
N ALA A 809 -31.92 22.85 -22.11
CA ALA A 809 -32.67 22.05 -23.08
C ALA A 809 -31.76 21.28 -24.06
N LYS A 810 -30.49 21.68 -24.18
CA LYS A 810 -29.50 21.09 -25.10
C LYS A 810 -28.24 20.62 -24.37
N PRO A 811 -27.48 19.67 -24.94
CA PRO A 811 -26.17 19.30 -24.41
C PRO A 811 -25.21 20.49 -24.39
N ARG A 812 -24.49 20.64 -23.28
CA ARG A 812 -23.44 21.63 -23.14
C ARG A 812 -22.12 21.03 -23.61
N LEU A 813 -21.59 21.53 -24.73
CA LEU A 813 -20.33 21.09 -25.32
C LEU A 813 -19.18 22.01 -24.88
N LEU A 814 -18.10 21.43 -24.37
CA LEU A 814 -16.93 22.18 -23.90
C LEU A 814 -15.62 21.51 -24.34
N PRO A 815 -15.29 21.53 -25.65
CA PRO A 815 -14.03 21.00 -26.15
C PRO A 815 -12.84 21.75 -25.54
N ASN A 816 -11.69 21.10 -25.44
CA ASN A 816 -10.49 21.74 -24.89
C ASN A 816 -9.23 21.52 -25.72
N ALA A 817 -8.25 22.36 -25.44
CA ALA A 817 -6.85 22.24 -25.78
C ALA A 817 -6.02 22.25 -24.49
N GLU A 818 -4.91 21.51 -24.47
CA GLU A 818 -4.07 21.29 -23.29
C GLU A 818 -2.62 21.58 -23.65
N PHE A 819 -1.95 22.30 -22.76
CA PHE A 819 -0.59 22.77 -22.91
C PHE A 819 0.22 22.38 -21.67
N VAL A 820 1.49 22.07 -21.84
CA VAL A 820 2.42 21.74 -20.76
C VAL A 820 3.59 22.70 -20.75
N SER A 821 4.09 23.07 -19.57
CA SER A 821 5.38 23.75 -19.45
C SER A 821 6.49 22.88 -20.03
N LEU A 822 7.55 23.47 -20.58
CA LEU A 822 8.69 22.69 -21.09
C LEU A 822 9.32 21.80 -20.01
N GLN A 823 9.40 22.31 -18.78
CA GLN A 823 9.95 21.56 -17.65
C GLN A 823 9.13 20.30 -17.35
N TRP A 824 7.80 20.42 -17.34
CA TRP A 824 6.91 19.27 -17.14
C TRP A 824 6.90 18.34 -18.35
N GLY A 825 6.83 18.90 -19.56
CA GLY A 825 6.83 18.15 -20.80
C GLY A 825 8.10 17.32 -21.00
N ALA A 826 9.26 17.78 -20.52
CA ALA A 826 10.50 17.00 -20.53
C ALA A 826 10.42 15.75 -19.63
N LEU A 827 9.59 15.76 -18.59
CA LEU A 827 9.38 14.64 -17.67
C LEU A 827 8.32 13.66 -18.17
N THR A 828 7.31 14.14 -18.91
CA THR A 828 6.18 13.32 -19.39
C THR A 828 6.31 12.86 -20.83
N CYS A 829 7.22 13.44 -21.61
CA CYS A 829 7.43 13.07 -23.02
C CYS A 829 7.71 11.57 -23.18
N GLY A 830 6.84 10.89 -23.93
CA GLY A 830 6.93 9.47 -24.24
C GLY A 830 6.38 8.53 -23.16
N SER A 831 5.64 9.05 -22.15
CA SER A 831 4.97 8.23 -21.15
C SER A 831 3.77 7.47 -21.71
N GLY A 832 3.14 7.98 -22.78
CA GLY A 832 1.88 7.46 -23.32
C GLY A 832 0.66 7.72 -22.42
N GLU A 833 0.79 8.64 -21.44
CA GLU A 833 -0.29 9.07 -20.55
C GLU A 833 -0.89 10.42 -20.98
N ILE A 834 -2.02 10.82 -20.38
CA ILE A 834 -2.63 12.14 -20.59
C ILE A 834 -1.60 13.23 -20.22
N LEU A 835 -1.52 14.31 -21.00
CA LEU A 835 -0.50 15.37 -20.93
C LEU A 835 0.92 14.95 -21.37
N ASP A 836 1.07 13.88 -22.15
CA ASP A 836 2.32 13.55 -22.86
C ASP A 836 2.46 14.42 -24.13
N PRO A 837 3.38 15.40 -24.18
CA PRO A 837 3.56 16.26 -25.35
C PRO A 837 4.21 15.56 -26.55
N CYS A 838 4.60 14.29 -26.40
CA CYS A 838 5.27 13.49 -27.44
C CYS A 838 4.39 12.34 -27.94
N GLN A 839 3.16 12.23 -27.45
CA GLN A 839 2.20 11.27 -27.97
C GLN A 839 1.72 11.71 -29.36
N PRO A 840 1.78 10.85 -30.39
CA PRO A 840 1.26 11.18 -31.71
C PRO A 840 -0.27 11.22 -31.66
N VAL A 841 -0.83 12.43 -31.70
CA VAL A 841 -2.28 12.71 -31.59
C VAL A 841 -2.80 13.65 -32.68
N LEU A 842 -1.90 14.29 -33.44
CA LEU A 842 -2.20 15.26 -34.48
C LEU A 842 -1.76 14.72 -35.88
N PRO A 843 -2.67 14.58 -36.85
CA PRO A 843 -2.31 14.18 -38.22
C PRO A 843 -1.37 15.19 -38.90
N ALA A 844 -0.41 14.71 -39.68
CA ALA A 844 0.51 15.59 -40.42
C ALA A 844 -0.21 16.55 -41.38
N ALA A 845 -1.30 16.10 -42.01
CA ALA A 845 -2.13 16.98 -42.85
C ALA A 845 -2.85 18.09 -42.06
N ALA A 846 -3.21 17.85 -40.79
CA ALA A 846 -3.84 18.85 -39.92
C ALA A 846 -2.78 19.85 -39.40
N HIS A 847 -1.61 19.35 -38.97
CA HIS A 847 -0.47 20.17 -38.54
C HIS A 847 -0.04 21.21 -39.57
N ARG A 848 0.05 20.82 -40.86
CA ARG A 848 0.41 21.73 -41.96
C ARG A 848 -0.56 22.89 -42.18
N LYS A 849 -1.80 22.80 -41.68
CA LYS A 849 -2.82 23.85 -41.79
C LYS A 849 -2.71 24.89 -40.68
N LEU A 850 -1.99 24.58 -39.60
CA LEU A 850 -1.81 25.49 -38.47
C LEU A 850 -0.88 26.65 -38.86
N SER A 851 -1.02 27.77 -38.17
CA SER A 851 -0.10 28.91 -38.23
C SER A 851 1.34 28.48 -37.89
N PRO A 852 2.36 29.28 -38.23
CA PRO A 852 3.74 28.99 -37.82
C PRO A 852 3.90 28.77 -36.31
N PHE A 853 3.14 29.51 -35.50
CA PHE A 853 3.09 29.32 -34.05
C PHE A 853 2.48 27.97 -33.69
N GLY A 854 1.28 27.67 -34.20
CA GLY A 854 0.60 26.40 -33.94
C GLY A 854 1.45 25.21 -34.35
N GLN A 855 2.17 25.31 -35.47
CA GLN A 855 3.11 24.29 -35.93
C GLN A 855 4.27 24.07 -34.96
N GLU A 856 4.83 25.13 -34.39
CA GLU A 856 5.97 25.05 -33.48
C GLU A 856 5.60 24.32 -32.18
N ILE A 857 4.53 24.75 -31.51
CA ILE A 857 4.15 24.17 -30.22
C ILE A 857 3.60 22.74 -30.31
N SER A 858 3.08 22.34 -31.47
CA SER A 858 2.47 21.02 -31.69
C SER A 858 3.34 20.05 -32.49
N ARG A 859 4.57 20.45 -32.87
CA ARG A 859 5.48 19.64 -33.69
C ARG A 859 5.73 18.23 -33.15
N ARG A 860 5.71 18.07 -31.82
CA ARG A 860 5.94 16.78 -31.15
C ARG A 860 4.71 15.86 -31.10
N LEU A 861 3.53 16.39 -31.38
CA LEU A 861 2.26 15.63 -31.45
C LEU A 861 2.00 15.01 -32.82
N VAL A 862 2.83 15.33 -33.81
CA VAL A 862 2.59 14.98 -35.20
C VAL A 862 2.79 13.49 -35.42
N ASP A 863 1.75 12.82 -35.91
CA ASP A 863 1.87 11.44 -36.37
C ASP A 863 2.57 11.38 -37.74
N ALA A 864 3.86 11.05 -37.70
CA ALA A 864 4.65 10.81 -38.90
C ALA A 864 4.29 9.50 -39.62
N SER A 865 3.54 8.59 -38.98
CA SER A 865 3.21 7.28 -39.56
C SER A 865 1.98 7.27 -40.48
N GLY A 866 1.21 8.37 -40.52
CA GLY A 866 -0.04 8.47 -41.31
C GLY A 866 -1.20 7.62 -40.75
N ARG A 867 -1.02 7.00 -39.59
CA ARG A 867 -2.01 6.13 -38.94
C ARG A 867 -3.23 6.90 -38.47
N LEU A 868 -3.04 8.11 -37.95
CA LEU A 868 -4.12 8.96 -37.48
C LEU A 868 -5.01 9.45 -38.62
N GLU A 869 -4.47 9.61 -39.83
CA GLU A 869 -5.26 9.98 -41.01
C GLU A 869 -6.29 8.88 -41.36
N HIS A 870 -5.90 7.61 -41.18
CA HIS A 870 -6.81 6.47 -41.31
C HIS A 870 -7.79 6.37 -40.13
N LEU A 871 -7.32 6.57 -38.89
CA LEU A 871 -8.19 6.50 -37.69
C LEU A 871 -9.25 7.61 -37.67
N ALA A 872 -8.94 8.80 -38.19
CA ALA A 872 -9.87 9.91 -38.31
C ALA A 872 -11.06 9.57 -39.23
N ALA A 873 -10.84 8.76 -40.27
CA ALA A 873 -11.90 8.27 -41.16
C ALA A 873 -12.81 7.21 -40.51
N GLY A 874 -12.37 6.59 -39.41
CA GLY A 874 -13.15 5.61 -38.65
C GLY A 874 -12.27 4.77 -37.70
N GLY A 875 -12.83 4.37 -36.55
CA GLY A 875 -12.16 3.46 -35.62
C GLY A 875 -11.28 4.13 -34.54
N TRP A 876 -11.39 5.43 -34.36
CA TRP A 876 -10.74 6.15 -33.25
C TRP A 876 -11.47 5.98 -31.90
N MET A 877 -12.78 5.70 -31.91
CA MET A 877 -13.61 5.56 -30.71
C MET A 877 -13.40 4.17 -30.07
N ILE A 878 -13.35 4.13 -28.74
CA ILE A 878 -13.30 2.88 -27.96
C ILE A 878 -14.69 2.23 -27.97
N GLU A 879 -14.77 0.93 -28.25
CA GLU A 879 -16.05 0.22 -28.41
C GLU A 879 -16.91 0.18 -27.13
N ASP A 880 -16.27 0.08 -25.96
CA ASP A 880 -16.94 0.17 -24.66
C ASP A 880 -16.26 1.22 -23.77
N PHE A 881 -16.37 2.49 -24.17
CA PHE A 881 -15.76 3.61 -23.43
C PHE A 881 -16.34 3.80 -22.01
N ARG A 882 -17.45 3.11 -21.69
CA ARG A 882 -18.07 3.11 -20.34
C ARG A 882 -17.24 2.32 -19.33
N GLY A 883 -16.47 1.31 -19.80
CA GLY A 883 -15.75 0.34 -18.97
C GLY A 883 -14.36 0.77 -18.47
N TYR A 884 -13.86 1.94 -18.86
CA TYR A 884 -12.51 2.38 -18.49
C TYR A 884 -12.47 3.01 -17.07
N HIS A 885 -12.22 2.14 -16.10
CA HIS A 885 -11.50 2.37 -14.84
C HIS A 885 -11.95 3.43 -13.80
N ARG A 886 -12.85 4.39 -14.05
CA ARG A 886 -13.25 5.37 -13.02
C ARG A 886 -14.48 5.02 -12.19
N HIS A 887 -15.44 4.28 -12.73
CA HIS A 887 -16.62 3.84 -11.95
C HIS A 887 -16.30 2.82 -10.84
N LYS A 888 -15.10 2.23 -10.84
CA LYS A 888 -14.65 1.32 -9.77
C LYS A 888 -14.06 2.04 -8.55
N GLN A 889 -13.67 3.31 -8.69
CA GLN A 889 -13.09 4.10 -7.60
C GLN A 889 -13.99 5.27 -7.16
N GLU A 890 -14.86 5.76 -8.03
CA GLU A 890 -15.91 6.72 -7.67
C GLU A 890 -17.14 5.97 -7.12
N ALA A 891 -16.95 5.25 -6.02
CA ALA A 891 -17.98 5.26 -4.99
C ALA A 891 -17.94 6.68 -4.41
N TYR A 892 -19.01 7.46 -4.56
CA TYR A 892 -19.20 8.69 -3.80
C TYR A 892 -18.75 8.47 -2.34
#